data_AF-Q0C9Z1-F1
#
_entry.id   AF-Q0C9Z1-F1
#
_cell.length_a   1.000
_cell.length_b   1.000
_cell.length_c   1.000
_cell.angle_alpha   90.00
_cell.angle_beta   90.00
_cell.angle_gamma   90.00
#
_symmetry.space_group_name_H-M   'P 1'
#
loop_
_entity.id
_entity.type
_entity.pdbx_description
1 polymer ?
#
loop_
_entity_poly.entity_id
_entity_poly.type
_entity_poly.pdbx_seq_one_letter_code
_entity_poly.pdbx_strand_id
1 'polypeptide(L)'
;MAIPTRRRAASAPLLPSYHRHLREIDHQKAIAKSSFEFPCNAQTDIESTMEALYHTLRARHIDISRMVFEMFLSKLLEMQDTADNKGLLLRLFRQPMQLPNEDLGRVLQMRDAIQSNNLSAIPHNENAHRFYIRSWVFEPWQLLRLVRTLRGKGFCFPELDEWEFQCCLSRRGRLTVRYVGMIKGRRDFVQRSQLDIDEKPPSSLFGAFRDNVKRIFPGVHDRLGIHELPQMAVPVIGGPDAVGNQLTADDIERLLIQLFNNKALLNLQDGGQYINYLPDTDDEKLYTSMKPTAFERFSRDCKLLPEPEWCGLAEDFLEIEKHARTHAELYLFQETYFQAMREEARPYQFLGNTILLFLGEELSHKHLRAGHTFLHGSASASVLVRGLLSRIRHIEHEWANRGPLGNLDSSFTFMNALPLPGYSDIPQALHFLNKYLRCVRPIIIASFGRRSSDTVASGFTNLPVKKSTSNGVLETQLEVSIRSYGDNPEAVIHIPLSHPGKYQYGRRNASRIGLFYLQLQLVYAIADCAMEVLAQQHLTSGKSARRDVCLSILHHAKKRLQKCCVILASTDDALQICLAKTSQVTRGPPSRTESGSLRKRKAEAIRKEFTCPIYGQATFDRILSLGRARGLPHSPEREAHLKGLWAQNVPELHLLIAHTPELYSKWIGELMGLQQGQSYFLKLLSQAPDHTYMEDLARVCNSIGLHKKRFDAITSSTEVRSGLWVSREVIQAYRAELSPRVKTGDIQGFPVEIKSNGVIKIKWLTQNGLKKTVTIDGLEYAIPQNGLECRSLSFTEHGIDIVDASGRPIRPYEPWEKSPPSATVPRWKFKSKEGQLLQELWEAVRSELGYEPSADRIKAVPKKKNGVGLVSSSSRTEVPKQNRPPKIKDANYLLYHFLIERFPHGGIFRTASREKDPTSTDDLRAFVDFCKRNEYSTHPYRAKWLGMLDRPRPFVAILAPNIRVYRSCHKRITYPPSSRPGGHFTETIFDIGPCEPLSADGKTEISE
;
A
#
# COMPACT_ATOMS: atom_id res chain seq x y z
N MET A 1 30.89 64.88 29.75
CA MET A 1 31.09 63.65 30.55
C MET A 1 29.86 63.42 31.43
N ALA A 2 29.68 62.20 31.95
CA ALA A 2 28.72 61.79 33.02
C ALA A 2 27.18 61.74 32.72
N ILE A 3 26.70 60.53 32.40
CA ILE A 3 25.58 59.75 33.01
C ILE A 3 24.31 60.47 33.55
N PRO A 4 23.10 60.02 33.12
CA PRO A 4 22.11 59.50 34.09
C PRO A 4 21.42 58.15 33.73
N THR A 5 21.62 57.16 34.62
CA THR A 5 20.69 56.13 35.17
C THR A 5 19.57 55.41 34.36
N ARG A 6 19.60 54.06 34.48
CA ARG A 6 18.50 53.06 34.61
C ARG A 6 17.28 53.11 33.65
N ARG A 7 17.12 52.03 32.86
CA ARG A 7 15.82 51.43 32.53
C ARG A 7 15.81 49.90 32.75
N ARG A 8 14.69 49.39 33.25
CA ARG A 8 14.41 47.93 33.37
C ARG A 8 14.24 47.31 31.99
N ALA A 9 14.80 46.14 31.76
CA ALA A 9 14.52 45.34 30.56
C ALA A 9 13.09 44.77 30.63
N ALA A 10 12.30 44.97 29.57
CA ALA A 10 10.97 44.39 29.45
C ALA A 10 11.03 42.96 28.90
N SER A 11 10.19 42.08 29.43
CA SER A 11 10.03 40.71 28.96
C SER A 11 9.36 40.68 27.57
N ALA A 12 9.94 39.92 26.63
CA ALA A 12 9.37 39.74 25.30
C ALA A 12 8.10 38.86 25.33
N PRO A 13 7.08 39.14 24.50
CA PRO A 13 5.84 38.36 24.47
C PRO A 13 6.02 37.01 23.74
N LEU A 14 5.57 35.92 24.38
CA LEU A 14 5.56 34.58 23.80
C LEU A 14 4.43 34.40 22.76
N LEU A 15 4.71 33.65 21.69
CA LEU A 15 3.86 33.54 20.50
C LEU A 15 2.53 32.75 20.74
N PRO A 16 1.37 33.23 20.22
CA PRO A 16 0.07 32.56 20.39
C PRO A 16 -0.05 31.14 19.83
N SER A 17 0.85 30.69 18.94
CA SER A 17 0.83 29.33 18.39
C SER A 17 1.10 28.26 19.46
N TYR A 18 1.85 28.59 20.51
CA TYR A 18 2.22 27.68 21.59
C TYR A 18 0.99 27.22 22.40
N HIS A 19 0.05 28.14 22.68
CA HIS A 19 -1.19 27.82 23.41
C HIS A 19 -2.22 27.04 22.58
N ARG A 20 -2.19 27.14 21.24
CA ARG A 20 -3.03 26.28 20.37
C ARG A 20 -2.54 24.84 20.43
N HIS A 21 -1.23 24.63 20.31
CA HIS A 21 -0.60 23.30 20.35
C HIS A 21 -0.84 22.62 21.71
N LEU A 22 -0.72 23.33 22.83
CA LEU A 22 -0.99 22.79 24.17
C LEU A 22 -2.42 22.26 24.37
N ARG A 23 -3.44 22.88 23.75
CA ARG A 23 -4.83 22.37 23.84
C ARG A 23 -5.08 21.15 22.97
N GLU A 24 -4.39 21.05 21.84
CA GLU A 24 -4.41 19.89 20.95
C GLU A 24 -3.74 18.68 21.63
N ILE A 25 -2.66 18.92 22.37
CA ILE A 25 -1.99 17.96 23.26
C ILE A 25 -2.91 17.48 24.38
N ASP A 26 -3.66 18.39 25.03
CA ASP A 26 -4.56 18.00 26.12
C ASP A 26 -5.79 17.22 25.61
N HIS A 27 -6.23 17.46 24.36
CA HIS A 27 -7.22 16.63 23.69
C HIS A 27 -6.67 15.23 23.31
N GLN A 28 -5.42 15.15 22.82
CA GLN A 28 -4.74 13.87 22.59
C GLN A 28 -4.49 13.09 23.89
N LYS A 29 -4.21 13.77 25.01
CA LYS A 29 -4.13 13.15 26.35
C LYS A 29 -5.46 12.55 26.80
N ALA A 30 -6.59 13.19 26.50
CA ALA A 30 -7.91 12.65 26.79
C ALA A 30 -8.26 11.44 25.92
N ILE A 31 -7.93 11.46 24.63
CA ILE A 31 -8.15 10.34 23.71
C ILE A 31 -7.26 9.14 24.08
N ALA A 32 -5.96 9.36 24.30
CA ALA A 32 -5.02 8.31 24.69
C ALA A 32 -5.35 7.68 26.05
N LYS A 33 -5.99 8.44 26.96
CA LYS A 33 -6.56 7.88 28.19
C LYS A 33 -7.62 6.81 27.91
N SER A 34 -8.41 6.95 26.84
CA SER A 34 -9.53 6.04 26.53
C SER A 34 -9.18 4.82 25.68
N SER A 35 -8.03 4.81 25.01
CA SER A 35 -7.64 3.74 24.06
C SER A 35 -6.58 2.78 24.59
N PHE A 36 -6.05 3.01 25.80
CA PHE A 36 -5.17 2.11 26.55
C PHE A 36 -5.46 2.20 28.07
N GLU A 37 -6.73 2.01 28.46
CA GLU A 37 -7.03 1.73 29.88
C GLU A 37 -6.61 0.30 30.22
N PHE A 38 -5.33 0.13 30.57
CA PHE A 38 -5.01 -0.83 31.62
C PHE A 38 -5.84 -0.43 32.86
N PRO A 39 -6.54 -1.36 33.54
CA PRO A 39 -7.41 -1.01 34.67
C PRO A 39 -6.63 -0.27 35.74
N CYS A 40 -6.81 1.06 35.80
CA CYS A 40 -5.92 1.93 36.59
C CYS A 40 -6.10 1.77 38.11
N ASN A 41 -7.09 0.97 38.52
CA ASN A 41 -7.47 0.68 39.90
C ASN A 41 -7.20 -0.79 40.32
N ALA A 42 -6.62 -1.61 39.44
CA ALA A 42 -6.09 -2.92 39.80
C ALA A 42 -4.57 -2.81 39.95
N GLN A 43 -4.04 -3.35 41.04
CA GLN A 43 -2.60 -3.46 41.32
C GLN A 43 -1.98 -4.39 40.28
N THR A 44 -1.63 -3.85 39.11
CA THR A 44 -1.22 -4.62 37.94
C THR A 44 0.13 -5.25 38.24
N ASP A 45 0.15 -6.55 38.47
CA ASP A 45 1.40 -7.22 38.77
C ASP A 45 2.29 -7.35 37.53
N ILE A 46 3.59 -7.52 37.76
CA ILE A 46 4.57 -7.62 36.68
C ILE A 46 4.42 -8.93 35.94
N GLU A 47 4.04 -10.03 36.62
CA GLU A 47 3.65 -11.28 35.98
C GLU A 47 2.51 -11.07 34.97
N SER A 48 1.43 -10.41 35.39
CA SER A 48 0.29 -10.09 34.51
C SER A 48 0.69 -9.20 33.32
N THR A 49 1.66 -8.30 33.52
CA THR A 49 2.17 -7.41 32.46
C THR A 49 3.07 -8.18 31.48
N MET A 50 3.85 -9.13 31.97
CA MET A 50 4.71 -10.00 31.16
C MET A 50 3.89 -11.03 30.37
N GLU A 51 2.84 -11.60 30.95
CA GLU A 51 1.87 -12.43 30.22
C GLU A 51 1.17 -11.64 29.11
N ALA A 52 0.79 -10.37 29.37
CA ALA A 52 0.26 -9.50 28.32
C ALA A 52 1.26 -9.25 27.19
N LEU A 53 2.57 -9.19 27.47
CA LEU A 53 3.62 -9.15 26.43
C LEU A 53 3.74 -10.48 25.68
N TYR A 54 3.74 -11.62 26.37
CA TYR A 54 3.76 -12.95 25.75
C TYR A 54 2.57 -13.13 24.80
N HIS A 55 1.36 -12.81 25.24
CA HIS A 55 0.17 -12.79 24.40
C HIS A 55 0.27 -11.78 23.24
N THR A 56 0.90 -10.62 23.43
CA THR A 56 1.13 -9.64 22.35
C THR A 56 2.09 -10.17 21.29
N LEU A 57 3.13 -10.90 21.69
CA LEU A 57 4.09 -11.55 20.79
C LEU A 57 3.42 -12.71 20.03
N ARG A 58 2.64 -13.53 20.74
CA ARG A 58 1.81 -14.59 20.15
C ARG A 58 0.82 -14.05 19.12
N ALA A 59 0.12 -12.96 19.44
CA ALA A 59 -0.81 -12.26 18.54
C ALA A 59 -0.13 -11.55 17.36
N ARG A 60 1.21 -11.45 17.36
CA ARG A 60 2.02 -11.01 16.21
C ARG A 60 2.65 -12.18 15.45
N HIS A 61 2.24 -13.42 15.74
CA HIS A 61 2.78 -14.65 15.16
C HIS A 61 4.28 -14.85 15.43
N ILE A 62 4.75 -14.39 16.59
CA ILE A 62 6.12 -14.62 17.05
C ILE A 62 6.06 -15.73 18.08
N ASP A 63 6.68 -16.87 17.77
CA ASP A 63 6.86 -17.95 18.73
C ASP A 63 8.03 -17.59 19.67
N ILE A 64 7.89 -17.92 20.94
CA ILE A 64 8.90 -17.73 21.98
C ILE A 64 8.83 -18.95 22.89
N SER A 65 9.99 -19.57 23.10
CA SER A 65 10.09 -20.72 24.00
C SER A 65 9.60 -20.34 25.39
N ARG A 66 8.61 -21.08 25.91
CA ARG A 66 8.08 -20.84 27.26
C ARG A 66 9.19 -20.87 28.29
N MET A 67 10.12 -21.82 28.21
CA MET A 67 11.30 -21.88 29.10
C MET A 67 12.14 -20.59 29.08
N VAL A 68 12.28 -19.95 27.92
CA VAL A 68 13.02 -18.68 27.79
C VAL A 68 12.21 -17.51 28.34
N PHE A 69 10.89 -17.52 28.17
CA PHE A 69 9.99 -16.55 28.81
C PHE A 69 10.01 -16.65 30.33
N GLU A 70 9.84 -17.84 30.92
CA GLU A 70 9.91 -18.05 32.38
C GLU A 70 11.29 -17.65 32.93
N MET A 71 12.39 -18.00 32.24
CA MET A 71 13.75 -17.57 32.61
C MET A 71 13.90 -16.03 32.58
N PHE A 72 13.35 -15.37 31.57
CA PHE A 72 13.39 -13.91 31.45
C PHE A 72 12.51 -13.23 32.52
N LEU A 73 11.35 -13.80 32.84
CA LEU A 73 10.47 -13.36 33.91
C LEU A 73 11.15 -13.50 35.28
N SER A 74 11.76 -14.65 35.59
CA SER A 74 12.54 -14.86 36.83
C SER A 74 13.61 -13.79 36.98
N LYS A 75 14.43 -13.56 35.95
CA LYS A 75 15.44 -12.49 35.95
C LYS A 75 14.86 -11.10 36.17
N LEU A 76 13.68 -10.80 35.61
CA LEU A 76 12.99 -9.53 35.86
C LEU A 76 12.42 -9.43 37.28
N LEU A 77 11.99 -10.53 37.90
CA LEU A 77 11.50 -10.59 39.28
C LEU A 77 12.64 -10.46 40.29
N GLU A 78 13.77 -11.14 40.06
CA GLU A 78 15.01 -11.03 40.84
C GLU A 78 15.59 -9.61 40.90
N MET A 79 15.24 -8.72 39.96
CA MET A 79 15.67 -7.32 39.97
C MET A 79 14.72 -6.38 40.75
N GLN A 80 13.68 -6.91 41.41
CA GLN A 80 12.62 -6.14 42.09
C GLN A 80 12.74 -6.09 43.62
N ASP A 81 13.95 -6.25 44.18
CA ASP A 81 14.22 -6.25 45.64
C ASP A 81 13.67 -5.02 46.41
N THR A 82 13.23 -3.96 45.72
CA THR A 82 12.60 -2.79 46.31
C THR A 82 11.27 -2.44 45.62
N ALA A 83 10.33 -1.89 46.39
CA ALA A 83 9.07 -1.34 45.86
C ALA A 83 9.30 -0.23 44.82
N ASP A 84 10.39 0.53 44.96
CA ASP A 84 10.83 1.54 43.98
C ASP A 84 11.19 0.90 42.64
N ASN A 85 11.98 -0.18 42.62
CA ASN A 85 12.30 -0.91 41.38
C ASN A 85 11.04 -1.45 40.69
N LYS A 86 10.07 -1.98 41.45
CA LYS A 86 8.76 -2.40 40.94
C LYS A 86 8.00 -1.24 40.29
N GLY A 87 7.99 -0.06 40.93
CA GLY A 87 7.42 1.17 40.35
C GLY A 87 8.11 1.63 39.07
N LEU A 88 9.44 1.54 39.01
CA LEU A 88 10.24 1.88 37.83
C LEU A 88 10.04 0.89 36.67
N LEU A 89 9.89 -0.41 36.93
CA LEU A 89 9.59 -1.40 35.88
C LEU A 89 8.16 -1.22 35.33
N LEU A 90 7.16 -0.96 36.19
CA LEU A 90 5.81 -0.57 35.74
C LEU A 90 5.82 0.73 34.90
N ARG A 91 6.73 1.67 35.20
CA ARG A 91 6.96 2.86 34.39
C ARG A 91 7.65 2.55 33.06
N LEU A 92 8.56 1.57 33.01
CA LEU A 92 9.19 1.10 31.78
C LEU A 92 8.14 0.58 30.77
N PHE A 93 7.23 -0.30 31.20
CA PHE A 93 6.16 -0.81 30.34
C PHE A 93 5.23 0.30 29.81
N ARG A 94 4.89 1.29 30.65
CA ARG A 94 3.90 2.34 30.32
C ARG A 94 4.48 3.52 29.54
N GLN A 95 5.71 3.94 29.84
CA GLN A 95 6.34 5.15 29.31
C GLN A 95 7.85 4.98 29.10
N PRO A 96 8.27 4.02 28.24
CA PRO A 96 9.68 3.62 28.11
C PRO A 96 10.61 4.79 27.73
N MET A 97 10.15 5.70 26.86
CA MET A 97 10.93 6.88 26.45
C MET A 97 11.12 7.93 27.56
N GLN A 98 10.31 7.91 28.62
CA GLN A 98 10.36 8.89 29.72
C GLN A 98 11.16 8.39 30.93
N LEU A 99 11.61 7.13 30.92
CA LEU A 99 12.50 6.59 31.95
C LEU A 99 13.96 7.02 31.64
N PRO A 100 14.66 7.71 32.57
CA PRO A 100 16.08 8.03 32.44
C PRO A 100 16.97 6.78 32.34
N ASN A 101 18.23 6.94 31.94
CA ASN A 101 19.17 5.81 31.86
C ASN A 101 19.62 5.36 33.25
N GLU A 102 19.64 6.29 34.21
CA GLU A 102 20.00 6.08 35.60
C GLU A 102 18.96 5.19 36.30
N ASP A 103 17.66 5.50 36.13
CA ASP A 103 16.55 4.70 36.64
C ASP A 103 16.48 3.33 35.95
N LEU A 104 16.65 3.30 34.62
CA LEU A 104 16.71 2.06 33.84
C LEU A 104 17.91 1.19 34.25
N GLY A 105 19.03 1.82 34.62
CA GLY A 105 20.26 1.17 35.06
C GLY A 105 20.07 0.44 36.38
N ARG A 106 19.26 0.98 37.30
CA ARG A 106 18.88 0.31 38.55
C ARG A 106 18.01 -0.92 38.29
N VAL A 107 17.01 -0.79 37.42
CA VAL A 107 16.01 -1.85 37.17
C VAL A 107 16.55 -3.00 36.32
N LEU A 108 17.39 -2.73 35.32
CA LEU A 108 17.96 -3.76 34.43
C LEU A 108 19.43 -4.07 34.73
N GLN A 109 19.97 -3.57 35.84
CA GLN A 109 21.36 -3.71 36.28
C GLN A 109 22.37 -3.40 35.14
N MET A 110 22.13 -2.31 34.41
CA MET A 110 22.93 -1.95 33.23
C MET A 110 24.34 -1.49 33.62
N ARG A 111 25.33 -1.78 32.77
CA ARG A 111 26.71 -1.26 32.89
C ARG A 111 27.07 -0.35 31.72
N ASP A 112 27.75 0.77 31.97
CA ASP A 112 28.26 1.62 30.89
C ASP A 112 29.46 0.98 30.19
N ALA A 113 29.29 0.65 28.89
CA ALA A 113 30.34 0.01 28.08
C ALA A 113 31.48 0.96 27.69
N ILE A 114 31.29 2.29 27.85
CA ILE A 114 32.25 3.33 27.46
C ILE A 114 33.08 3.82 28.66
N GLN A 115 32.52 3.83 29.87
CA GLN A 115 33.20 4.38 31.06
C GLN A 115 34.11 3.36 31.77
N SER A 116 34.05 2.08 31.40
CA SER A 116 34.94 1.04 31.93
C SER A 116 36.35 1.15 31.33
N ASN A 117 37.13 2.13 31.76
CA ASN A 117 38.57 2.23 31.45
C ASN A 117 39.39 1.00 31.91
N ASN A 118 38.78 0.07 32.66
CA ASN A 118 39.33 -1.25 33.01
C ASN A 118 38.97 -2.35 31.98
N LEU A 119 38.80 -2.02 30.71
CA LEU A 119 38.53 -2.97 29.61
C LEU A 119 39.61 -4.05 29.44
N SER A 120 40.78 -3.89 30.07
CA SER A 120 41.84 -4.90 30.14
C SER A 120 41.61 -6.02 31.18
N ALA A 121 40.63 -5.88 32.09
CA ALA A 121 40.60 -6.65 33.34
C ALA A 121 39.38 -7.58 33.53
N ILE A 122 38.33 -7.48 32.71
CA ILE A 122 37.21 -8.44 32.72
C ILE A 122 37.33 -9.30 31.46
N PRO A 123 37.78 -10.56 31.55
CA PRO A 123 37.75 -11.46 30.41
C PRO A 123 36.30 -11.66 29.98
N HIS A 124 35.91 -11.02 28.87
CA HIS A 124 34.58 -11.19 28.30
C HIS A 124 34.41 -12.67 27.96
N ASN A 125 33.40 -13.31 28.57
CA ASN A 125 33.12 -14.71 28.28
C ASN A 125 32.79 -14.86 26.78
N GLU A 126 33.73 -15.43 26.04
CA GLU A 126 33.69 -15.56 24.59
C GLU A 126 32.59 -16.52 24.14
N ASN A 127 32.12 -17.35 25.07
CA ASN A 127 31.05 -18.32 24.92
C ASN A 127 29.72 -17.76 25.46
N ALA A 128 29.38 -16.51 25.10
CA ALA A 128 28.10 -15.91 25.44
C ALA A 128 27.54 -14.99 24.33
N HIS A 129 26.22 -15.00 24.19
CA HIS A 129 25.47 -13.91 23.56
C HIS A 129 25.21 -12.84 24.62
N ARG A 130 25.50 -11.58 24.29
CA ARG A 130 25.38 -10.43 25.22
C ARG A 130 24.51 -9.35 24.59
N PHE A 131 23.72 -8.69 25.42
CA PHE A 131 22.73 -7.69 25.00
C PHE A 131 23.15 -6.29 25.45
N TYR A 132 22.78 -5.29 24.67
CA TYR A 132 23.08 -3.90 24.96
C TYR A 132 21.94 -2.97 24.53
N ILE A 133 21.93 -1.80 25.14
CA ILE A 133 21.04 -0.69 24.83
C ILE A 133 21.88 0.50 24.41
N ARG A 134 21.57 1.08 23.25
CA ARG A 134 22.04 2.40 22.83
C ARG A 134 20.98 3.44 23.17
N SER A 135 21.38 4.55 23.75
CA SER A 135 20.49 5.60 24.26
C SER A 135 20.90 6.98 23.74
N TRP A 136 19.94 7.69 23.13
CA TRP A 136 20.07 9.09 22.75
C TRP A 136 19.07 9.93 23.54
N VAL A 137 19.59 10.84 24.36
CA VAL A 137 18.78 11.67 25.27
C VAL A 137 18.50 13.03 24.65
N PHE A 138 17.21 13.37 24.52
CA PHE A 138 16.71 14.59 23.93
C PHE A 138 15.90 15.41 24.92
N GLU A 139 15.93 16.73 24.78
CA GLU A 139 14.84 17.59 25.23
C GLU A 139 13.63 17.40 24.29
N PRO A 140 12.35 17.45 24.76
CA PRO A 140 11.19 17.13 23.92
C PRO A 140 11.09 17.91 22.61
N TRP A 141 11.51 19.18 22.61
CA TRP A 141 11.53 20.02 21.40
C TRP A 141 12.58 19.57 20.37
N GLN A 142 13.69 18.95 20.81
CA GLN A 142 14.74 18.45 19.93
C GLN A 142 14.23 17.23 19.17
N LEU A 143 13.66 16.26 19.88
CA LEU A 143 13.06 15.06 19.27
C LEU A 143 11.91 15.41 18.33
N LEU A 144 11.03 16.35 18.73
CA LEU A 144 9.95 16.85 17.86
C LEU A 144 10.48 17.50 16.57
N ARG A 145 11.57 18.27 16.65
CA ARG A 145 12.22 18.87 15.47
C ARG A 145 12.87 17.81 14.59
N LEU A 146 13.46 16.77 15.17
CA LEU A 146 14.01 15.63 14.44
C LEU A 146 12.91 14.89 13.67
N VAL A 147 11.82 14.51 14.34
CA VAL A 147 10.64 13.84 13.73
C VAL A 147 10.11 14.64 12.55
N ARG A 148 9.89 15.95 12.73
CA ARG A 148 9.40 16.84 11.66
C ARG A 148 10.38 16.96 10.50
N THR A 149 11.69 16.90 10.77
CA THR A 149 12.71 16.91 9.71
C THR A 149 12.75 15.60 8.92
N LEU A 150 12.52 14.46 9.58
CA LEU A 150 12.38 13.16 8.90
C LEU A 150 11.13 13.12 8.02
N ARG A 151 9.97 13.57 8.55
CA ARG A 151 8.73 13.70 7.77
C ARG A 151 8.89 14.64 6.58
N GLY A 152 9.56 15.78 6.75
CA GLY A 152 9.87 16.73 5.68
C GLY A 152 10.80 16.18 4.59
N LYS A 153 11.50 15.06 4.85
CA LYS A 153 12.29 14.30 3.86
C LYS A 153 11.52 13.13 3.23
N GLY A 154 10.23 12.96 3.55
CA GLY A 154 9.39 11.87 3.04
C GLY A 154 9.43 10.57 3.84
N PHE A 155 10.05 10.54 5.03
CA PHE A 155 10.05 9.35 5.88
C PHE A 155 8.72 9.20 6.64
N CYS A 156 8.05 8.06 6.44
CA CYS A 156 6.74 7.73 7.01
C CYS A 156 6.79 6.46 7.89
N PHE A 157 7.65 6.49 8.91
CA PHE A 157 7.80 5.39 9.88
C PHE A 157 6.79 5.55 11.04
N PRO A 158 6.03 4.51 11.45
CA PRO A 158 5.07 4.59 12.57
C PRO A 158 5.68 4.97 13.92
N GLU A 159 6.97 4.67 14.12
CA GLU A 159 7.75 5.04 15.30
C GLU A 159 7.77 6.58 15.47
N LEU A 160 7.73 7.34 14.37
CA LEU A 160 7.69 8.81 14.41
C LEU A 160 6.38 9.36 14.97
N ASP A 161 5.25 8.65 14.83
CA ASP A 161 3.99 9.04 15.47
C ASP A 161 4.07 8.89 16.99
N GLU A 162 4.62 7.77 17.46
CA GLU A 162 4.84 7.52 18.88
C GLU A 162 5.80 8.56 19.49
N TRP A 163 6.91 8.87 18.81
CA TRP A 163 7.88 9.86 19.30
C TRP A 163 7.28 11.27 19.34
N GLU A 164 6.51 11.70 18.33
CA GLU A 164 5.79 12.99 18.34
C GLU A 164 4.76 13.03 19.48
N PHE A 165 4.04 11.92 19.74
CA PHE A 165 3.13 11.79 20.87
C PHE A 165 3.84 11.88 22.23
N GLN A 166 4.97 11.20 22.43
CA GLN A 166 5.76 11.29 23.67
C GLN A 166 6.35 12.69 23.89
N CYS A 167 6.73 13.41 22.82
CA CYS A 167 7.13 14.83 22.88
C CYS A 167 6.00 15.73 23.40
N CYS A 168 4.76 15.40 23.05
CA CYS A 168 3.56 16.10 23.53
C CYS A 168 3.20 15.73 24.97
N LEU A 169 3.43 14.49 25.39
CA LEU A 169 3.19 14.07 26.78
C LEU A 169 4.16 14.73 27.76
N SER A 170 5.46 14.71 27.45
CA SER A 170 6.52 15.23 28.33
C SER A 170 6.56 16.77 28.33
N ARG A 171 6.00 17.38 29.37
CA ARG A 171 5.98 18.85 29.52
C ARG A 171 7.32 19.44 30.00
N ARG A 172 8.14 18.67 30.73
CA ARG A 172 9.43 19.12 31.32
C ARG A 172 10.50 18.02 31.50
N GLY A 173 10.23 16.79 31.06
CA GLY A 173 11.18 15.67 31.21
C GLY A 173 11.97 15.41 29.93
N ARG A 174 13.22 14.93 30.07
CA ARG A 174 13.99 14.41 28.94
C ARG A 174 13.33 13.16 28.36
N LEU A 175 13.53 12.94 27.07
CA LEU A 175 13.07 11.76 26.33
C LEU A 175 14.27 11.00 25.77
N THR A 176 14.31 9.69 26.00
CA THR A 176 15.38 8.82 25.51
C THR A 176 14.86 7.95 24.37
N VAL A 177 15.38 8.17 23.17
CA VAL A 177 15.21 7.23 22.05
C VAL A 177 16.23 6.12 22.22
N ARG A 178 15.82 4.85 22.06
CA ARG A 178 16.68 3.69 22.31
C ARG A 178 16.78 2.74 21.12
N TYR A 179 17.85 1.96 21.11
CA TYR A 179 18.03 0.80 20.26
C TYR A 179 18.50 -0.38 21.11
N VAL A 180 17.81 -1.51 21.03
CA VAL A 180 18.22 -2.78 21.66
C VAL A 180 19.01 -3.58 20.64
N GLY A 181 20.08 -4.23 21.05
CA GLY A 181 20.80 -5.15 20.18
C GLY A 181 21.57 -6.24 20.92
N MET A 182 21.99 -7.24 20.16
CA MET A 182 22.82 -8.37 20.61
C MET A 182 24.20 -8.38 19.92
N ILE A 183 25.23 -8.84 20.63
CA ILE A 183 26.51 -9.28 20.09
C ILE A 183 26.73 -10.78 20.35
N LYS A 184 27.55 -11.42 19.50
CA LYS A 184 27.97 -12.82 19.61
C LYS A 184 29.49 -12.87 19.82
N GLY A 185 29.93 -13.53 20.88
CA GLY A 185 31.34 -13.82 21.17
C GLY A 185 32.21 -12.60 21.46
N ARG A 186 33.47 -12.64 20.99
CA ARG A 186 34.54 -11.65 21.26
C ARG A 186 34.30 -10.22 20.76
N ARG A 187 33.25 -9.96 19.97
CA ARG A 187 33.00 -8.60 19.46
C ARG A 187 32.71 -7.64 20.61
N ASP A 188 33.21 -6.42 20.49
CA ASP A 188 32.89 -5.33 21.41
C ASP A 188 31.59 -4.59 20.99
N PHE A 189 30.91 -3.99 21.96
CA PHE A 189 29.70 -3.21 21.79
C PHE A 189 29.95 -1.91 21.01
N VAL A 190 31.08 -1.24 21.22
CA VAL A 190 31.47 -0.02 20.49
C VAL A 190 31.81 -0.37 19.03
N GLN A 191 32.59 -1.43 18.81
CA GLN A 191 32.85 -1.97 17.47
C GLN A 191 31.55 -2.32 16.73
N ARG A 192 30.60 -2.98 17.39
CA ARG A 192 29.28 -3.26 16.79
C ARG A 192 28.50 -1.99 16.49
N SER A 193 28.61 -0.96 17.34
CA SER A 193 28.01 0.35 17.10
C SER A 193 28.60 1.04 15.88
N GLN A 194 29.91 0.96 15.70
CA GLN A 194 30.58 1.53 14.53
C GLN A 194 30.15 0.81 13.25
N LEU A 195 30.09 -0.53 13.24
CA LEU A 195 29.57 -1.28 12.09
C LEU A 195 28.11 -0.94 11.73
N ASP A 196 27.21 -0.79 12.72
CA ASP A 196 25.85 -0.31 12.43
C ASP A 196 25.82 1.16 11.96
N ILE A 197 26.80 1.98 12.33
CA ILE A 197 26.95 3.35 11.83
C ILE A 197 27.43 3.35 10.38
N ASP A 198 28.32 2.44 9.99
CA ASP A 198 28.90 2.43 8.65
C ASP A 198 28.05 1.65 7.62
N GLU A 199 27.41 0.55 8.04
CA GLU A 199 26.65 -0.35 7.14
C GLU A 199 25.18 0.07 6.93
N LYS A 200 24.53 0.78 7.87
CA LYS A 200 23.08 1.04 7.78
C LYS A 200 22.77 2.14 6.75
N PRO A 201 21.92 1.85 5.73
CA PRO A 201 21.66 2.79 4.65
C PRO A 201 20.86 4.00 5.16
N PRO A 202 21.08 5.22 4.59
CA PRO A 202 20.35 6.43 4.96
C PRO A 202 18.83 6.38 4.75
N SER A 203 18.33 5.38 4.01
CA SER A 203 16.91 5.12 3.80
C SER A 203 16.24 4.33 4.93
N SER A 204 17.01 3.69 5.82
CA SER A 204 16.50 2.99 7.01
C SER A 204 16.16 3.98 8.13
N LEU A 205 15.24 3.64 9.05
CA LEU A 205 14.93 4.48 10.22
C LEU A 205 16.20 4.81 11.03
N PHE A 206 17.05 3.80 11.28
CA PHE A 206 18.29 3.99 12.04
C PHE A 206 19.28 4.93 11.32
N GLY A 207 19.55 4.71 10.02
CA GLY A 207 20.44 5.55 9.24
C GLY A 207 19.90 6.98 9.09
N ALA A 208 18.62 7.12 8.76
CA ALA A 208 17.94 8.41 8.64
C ALA A 208 17.94 9.18 9.98
N PHE A 209 17.67 8.50 11.10
CA PHE A 209 17.77 9.05 12.45
C PHE A 209 19.20 9.54 12.71
N ARG A 210 20.19 8.65 12.64
CA ARG A 210 21.62 8.95 12.87
C ARG A 210 22.09 10.18 12.08
N ASP A 211 21.87 10.19 10.77
CA ASP A 211 22.35 11.25 9.87
C ASP A 211 21.69 12.60 10.18
N ASN A 212 20.43 12.60 10.62
CA ASN A 212 19.76 13.84 11.01
C ASN A 212 20.09 14.27 12.45
N VAL A 213 20.33 13.35 13.39
CA VAL A 213 20.82 13.71 14.74
C VAL A 213 22.22 14.29 14.64
N LYS A 214 23.16 13.63 13.94
CA LYS A 214 24.53 14.14 13.73
C LYS A 214 24.54 15.56 13.11
N ARG A 215 23.64 15.82 12.16
CA ARG A 215 23.53 17.11 11.45
C ARG A 215 22.80 18.21 12.22
N ILE A 216 21.77 17.89 13.00
CA ILE A 216 20.88 18.89 13.64
C ILE A 216 21.23 19.08 15.12
N PHE A 217 21.70 18.02 15.78
CA PHE A 217 22.01 17.95 17.21
C PHE A 217 23.30 17.13 17.43
N PRO A 218 24.48 17.59 16.95
CA PRO A 218 25.74 16.87 17.11
C PRO A 218 26.00 16.52 18.59
N GLY A 219 25.81 17.46 19.52
CA GLY A 219 25.92 17.18 20.96
C GLY A 219 24.89 16.19 21.55
N VAL A 220 23.91 15.68 20.78
CA VAL A 220 23.11 14.49 21.18
C VAL A 220 23.66 13.22 20.51
N HIS A 221 24.15 13.31 19.28
CA HIS A 221 24.89 12.22 18.62
C HIS A 221 26.15 11.82 19.40
N ASP A 222 26.93 12.82 19.85
CA ASP A 222 28.24 12.63 20.50
C ASP A 222 28.11 12.20 21.97
N ARG A 223 26.90 12.27 22.55
CA ARG A 223 26.56 11.74 23.88
C ARG A 223 25.73 10.45 23.80
N LEU A 224 26.01 9.63 22.79
CA LEU A 224 25.48 8.27 22.67
C LEU A 224 25.92 7.43 23.89
N GLY A 225 24.96 7.04 24.74
CA GLY A 225 25.18 6.04 25.78
C GLY A 225 25.09 4.63 25.20
N ILE A 226 26.04 3.75 25.55
CA ILE A 226 26.02 2.32 25.23
C ILE A 226 26.11 1.55 26.55
N HIS A 227 25.08 0.76 26.85
CA HIS A 227 24.93 0.08 28.13
C HIS A 227 24.79 -1.44 27.94
N GLU A 228 25.61 -2.26 28.59
CA GLU A 228 25.51 -3.73 28.62
C GLU A 228 24.40 -4.18 29.59
N LEU A 229 23.70 -5.26 29.23
CA LEU A 229 22.70 -5.97 30.04
C LEU A 229 23.28 -7.31 30.52
N PRO A 230 24.11 -7.34 31.58
CA PRO A 230 24.88 -8.52 31.95
C PRO A 230 24.01 -9.71 32.40
N GLN A 231 22.95 -9.44 33.18
CA GLN A 231 22.05 -10.49 33.67
C GLN A 231 21.27 -11.18 32.54
N MET A 232 21.11 -10.51 31.39
CA MET A 232 20.41 -11.06 30.22
C MET A 232 21.31 -11.90 29.33
N ALA A 233 22.62 -12.02 29.61
CA ALA A 233 23.53 -12.84 28.83
C ALA A 233 23.06 -14.31 28.75
N VAL A 234 23.25 -14.92 27.58
CA VAL A 234 22.91 -16.32 27.30
C VAL A 234 24.22 -17.07 27.01
N PRO A 235 24.60 -18.08 27.81
CA PRO A 235 25.79 -18.88 27.55
C PRO A 235 25.61 -19.70 26.26
N VAL A 236 26.70 -19.85 25.51
CA VAL A 236 26.80 -20.68 24.32
C VAL A 236 27.16 -22.09 24.76
N ILE A 237 26.22 -23.01 24.67
CA ILE A 237 26.42 -24.43 25.01
C ILE A 237 26.78 -25.20 23.73
N GLY A 238 27.93 -25.88 23.73
CA GLY A 238 28.45 -26.56 22.55
C GLY A 238 29.11 -25.61 21.54
N GLY A 239 29.09 -25.97 20.25
CA GLY A 239 29.76 -25.20 19.20
C GLY A 239 29.19 -23.78 19.03
N PRO A 240 30.02 -22.78 18.68
CA PRO A 240 29.58 -21.39 18.59
C PRO A 240 28.46 -21.16 17.57
N ASP A 241 28.35 -22.00 16.53
CA ASP A 241 27.30 -21.91 15.50
C ASP A 241 26.10 -22.83 15.71
N ALA A 242 25.99 -23.46 16.91
CA ALA A 242 24.80 -24.22 17.29
C ALA A 242 23.55 -23.31 17.28
N VAL A 243 22.58 -23.67 16.43
CA VAL A 243 21.39 -22.86 16.15
C VAL A 243 20.54 -22.62 17.41
N GLY A 244 20.50 -23.58 18.34
CA GLY A 244 19.76 -23.46 19.61
C GLY A 244 20.21 -22.29 20.48
N ASN A 245 21.52 -22.04 20.61
CA ASN A 245 22.05 -20.91 21.39
C ASN A 245 21.56 -19.57 20.81
N GLN A 246 21.60 -19.43 19.49
CA GLN A 246 21.14 -18.24 18.78
C GLN A 246 19.61 -18.09 18.85
N LEU A 247 18.82 -19.17 18.83
CA LEU A 247 17.37 -19.11 19.02
C LEU A 247 17.01 -18.62 20.43
N THR A 248 17.67 -19.12 21.47
CA THR A 248 17.51 -18.63 22.85
C THR A 248 17.87 -17.15 22.97
N ALA A 249 18.99 -16.74 22.37
CA ALA A 249 19.41 -15.35 22.38
C ALA A 249 18.45 -14.42 21.58
N ASP A 250 17.92 -14.92 20.45
CA ASP A 250 16.92 -14.22 19.65
C ASP A 250 15.62 -13.98 20.44
N ASP A 251 15.15 -14.98 21.21
CA ASP A 251 13.95 -14.87 22.06
C ASP A 251 14.15 -13.81 23.16
N ILE A 252 15.32 -13.76 23.80
CA ILE A 252 15.67 -12.71 24.76
C ILE A 252 15.72 -11.32 24.08
N GLU A 253 16.27 -11.20 22.87
CA GLU A 253 16.25 -9.92 22.12
C GLU A 253 14.80 -9.47 21.82
N ARG A 254 13.92 -10.40 21.43
CA ARG A 254 12.50 -10.14 21.16
C ARG A 254 11.77 -9.66 22.42
N LEU A 255 11.97 -10.34 23.54
CA LEU A 255 11.38 -9.96 24.83
C LEU A 255 11.85 -8.57 25.28
N LEU A 256 13.15 -8.27 25.17
CA LEU A 256 13.70 -6.94 25.42
C LEU A 256 13.07 -5.89 24.49
N ILE A 257 12.97 -6.14 23.18
CA ILE A 257 12.38 -5.19 22.22
C ILE A 257 10.91 -4.88 22.54
N GLN A 258 10.11 -5.85 23.01
CA GLN A 258 8.73 -5.58 23.40
C GLN A 258 8.59 -4.99 24.82
N LEU A 259 9.49 -5.29 25.74
CA LEU A 259 9.57 -4.65 27.08
C LEU A 259 9.68 -3.12 26.96
N PHE A 260 10.45 -2.63 25.98
CA PHE A 260 10.56 -1.21 25.66
C PHE A 260 9.45 -0.67 24.73
N ASN A 261 8.49 -1.50 24.31
CA ASN A 261 7.55 -1.26 23.20
C ASN A 261 8.27 -0.93 21.88
N ASN A 262 8.14 -1.81 20.87
CA ASN A 262 8.85 -1.66 19.60
C ASN A 262 8.67 -0.28 18.91
N LYS A 263 7.52 0.40 19.08
CA LYS A 263 7.28 1.75 18.52
C LYS A 263 8.13 2.87 19.17
N ALA A 264 8.58 2.68 20.41
CA ALA A 264 9.44 3.62 21.13
C ALA A 264 10.94 3.43 20.82
N LEU A 265 11.30 2.39 20.07
CA LEU A 265 12.66 2.04 19.69
C LEU A 265 13.01 2.46 18.25
N LEU A 266 14.31 2.41 17.94
CA LEU A 266 14.85 2.46 16.58
C LEU A 266 14.82 1.08 15.86
N ASN A 267 14.40 0.03 16.57
CA ASN A 267 14.32 -1.34 16.08
C ASN A 267 13.11 -1.53 15.15
N LEU A 268 13.35 -1.52 13.82
CA LEU A 268 12.31 -1.83 12.82
C LEU A 268 11.93 -3.33 12.73
N GLN A 269 12.69 -4.20 13.39
CA GLN A 269 12.43 -5.63 13.46
C GLN A 269 12.14 -5.98 14.92
N ASP A 270 11.17 -6.88 15.15
CA ASP A 270 10.76 -7.31 16.49
C ASP A 270 11.83 -8.15 17.25
N GLY A 271 13.01 -8.37 16.67
CA GLY A 271 14.15 -9.06 17.29
C GLY A 271 14.54 -10.39 16.64
N GLY A 272 15.78 -10.79 16.89
CA GLY A 272 16.37 -12.07 16.51
C GLY A 272 16.90 -12.15 15.09
N GLN A 273 18.04 -12.83 14.92
CA GLN A 273 18.64 -13.15 13.61
C GLN A 273 17.76 -14.10 12.79
N TYR A 274 17.15 -15.08 13.45
CA TYR A 274 16.24 -16.04 12.87
C TYR A 274 14.78 -15.58 12.98
N ILE A 275 13.90 -16.28 12.28
CA ILE A 275 12.47 -16.02 12.23
C ILE A 275 11.79 -17.15 12.98
N ASN A 276 11.22 -16.86 14.14
CA ASN A 276 10.44 -17.81 14.91
C ASN A 276 8.95 -17.50 14.67
N TYR A 277 8.37 -18.09 13.62
CA TYR A 277 6.99 -17.84 13.22
C TYR A 277 6.03 -18.83 13.88
N LEU A 278 4.95 -18.30 14.44
CA LEU A 278 3.84 -19.06 15.01
C LEU A 278 2.61 -18.98 14.08
N PRO A 279 2.24 -20.08 13.38
CA PRO A 279 1.04 -20.13 12.56
C PRO A 279 -0.25 -19.86 13.33
N ASP A 280 -1.30 -19.49 12.60
CA ASP A 280 -2.65 -19.49 13.17
C ASP A 280 -3.13 -20.92 13.43
N THR A 281 -3.85 -21.11 14.54
CA THR A 281 -4.44 -22.44 14.84
C THR A 281 -5.39 -22.94 13.76
N ASP A 282 -5.98 -22.04 12.95
CA ASP A 282 -6.83 -22.41 11.82
C ASP A 282 -6.03 -22.89 10.60
N ASP A 283 -4.79 -22.44 10.43
CA ASP A 283 -3.87 -22.96 9.40
C ASP A 283 -3.37 -24.36 9.77
N GLU A 284 -3.11 -24.61 11.07
CA GLU A 284 -2.77 -25.95 11.56
C GLU A 284 -3.97 -26.92 11.47
N LYS A 285 -5.19 -26.48 11.88
CA LYS A 285 -6.43 -27.27 11.72
C LYS A 285 -6.71 -27.67 10.27
N LEU A 286 -6.44 -26.79 9.30
CA LEU A 286 -6.62 -27.11 7.89
C LEU A 286 -5.77 -28.33 7.49
N TYR A 287 -4.49 -28.34 7.86
CA TYR A 287 -3.61 -29.48 7.61
C TYR A 287 -4.05 -30.74 8.33
N THR A 288 -4.36 -30.64 9.64
CA THR A 288 -4.88 -31.75 10.44
C THR A 288 -6.16 -32.35 9.85
N SER A 289 -7.05 -31.52 9.29
CA SER A 289 -8.30 -31.98 8.68
C SER A 289 -8.10 -32.80 7.39
N MET A 290 -7.00 -32.58 6.67
CA MET A 290 -6.62 -33.36 5.48
C MET A 290 -6.03 -34.73 5.83
N LYS A 291 -5.54 -34.92 7.06
CA LYS A 291 -4.86 -36.13 7.55
C LYS A 291 -3.78 -36.69 6.59
N PRO A 292 -2.84 -35.87 6.08
CA PRO A 292 -1.78 -36.34 5.19
C PRO A 292 -0.71 -37.10 5.98
N THR A 293 -0.25 -38.23 5.46
CA THR A 293 0.78 -39.09 6.08
C THR A 293 2.14 -38.99 5.40
N ALA A 294 2.46 -37.83 4.83
CA ALA A 294 3.58 -37.67 3.91
C ALA A 294 4.92 -38.08 4.55
N PHE A 295 5.24 -37.54 5.74
CA PHE A 295 6.51 -37.80 6.40
C PHE A 295 6.61 -39.24 6.94
N GLU A 296 5.50 -39.83 7.40
CA GLU A 296 5.47 -41.25 7.81
C GLU A 296 5.80 -42.15 6.60
N ARG A 297 5.15 -41.90 5.46
CA ARG A 297 5.32 -42.69 4.24
C ARG A 297 6.69 -42.48 3.59
N PHE A 298 7.23 -41.26 3.59
CA PHE A 298 8.63 -41.01 3.19
C PHE A 298 9.61 -41.82 4.05
N SER A 299 9.38 -41.88 5.36
CA SER A 299 10.27 -42.59 6.30
C SER A 299 10.16 -44.12 6.23
N ARG A 300 8.97 -44.65 5.87
CA ARG A 300 8.66 -46.08 5.91
C ARG A 300 8.72 -46.77 4.54
N ASP A 301 8.20 -46.12 3.51
CA ASP A 301 7.91 -46.76 2.21
C ASP A 301 8.90 -46.36 1.10
N CYS A 302 9.63 -45.24 1.27
CA CYS A 302 10.59 -44.76 0.27
C CYS A 302 12.00 -45.32 0.49
N LYS A 303 12.75 -45.51 -0.60
CA LYS A 303 14.14 -45.98 -0.60
C LYS A 303 15.03 -44.99 -1.35
N LEU A 304 16.26 -44.80 -0.89
CA LEU A 304 17.23 -43.93 -1.56
C LEU A 304 17.47 -44.40 -3.02
N LEU A 305 17.61 -43.45 -3.96
CA LEU A 305 17.90 -43.72 -5.38
C LEU A 305 19.08 -44.71 -5.52
N PRO A 306 18.97 -45.79 -6.32
CA PRO A 306 20.02 -46.79 -6.46
C PRO A 306 21.35 -46.22 -6.96
N GLU A 307 22.48 -46.71 -6.45
CA GLU A 307 23.81 -46.21 -6.87
C GLU A 307 24.07 -46.30 -8.38
N PRO A 308 23.69 -47.36 -9.13
CA PRO A 308 23.92 -47.39 -10.57
C PRO A 308 23.28 -46.23 -11.34
N GLU A 309 22.13 -45.73 -10.86
CA GLU A 309 21.44 -44.56 -11.43
C GLU A 309 22.07 -43.24 -10.97
N TRP A 310 22.59 -43.20 -9.73
CA TRP A 310 23.20 -42.01 -9.14
C TRP A 310 24.66 -41.77 -9.58
N CYS A 311 25.47 -42.81 -9.79
CA CYS A 311 26.89 -42.69 -10.12
C CYS A 311 27.16 -41.83 -11.37
N GLY A 312 26.38 -42.02 -12.45
CA GLY A 312 26.53 -41.25 -13.70
C GLY A 312 26.15 -39.76 -13.59
N LEU A 313 25.52 -39.37 -12.47
CA LEU A 313 25.21 -37.98 -12.11
C LEU A 313 26.18 -37.45 -11.04
N ALA A 314 26.72 -38.32 -10.18
CA ALA A 314 27.76 -37.98 -9.22
C ALA A 314 29.05 -37.48 -9.90
N GLU A 315 29.32 -37.91 -11.14
CA GLU A 315 30.40 -37.38 -12.00
C GLU A 315 30.16 -35.92 -12.41
N ASP A 316 28.91 -35.52 -12.71
CA ASP A 316 28.61 -34.11 -13.06
C ASP A 316 28.82 -33.16 -11.88
N PHE A 317 28.59 -33.65 -10.66
CA PHE A 317 28.91 -32.90 -9.45
C PHE A 317 30.42 -32.66 -9.30
N LEU A 318 31.27 -33.56 -9.83
CA LEU A 318 32.72 -33.33 -9.91
C LEU A 318 33.07 -32.24 -10.94
N GLU A 319 32.28 -32.03 -11.99
CA GLU A 319 32.47 -30.90 -12.91
C GLU A 319 32.20 -29.55 -12.22
N ILE A 320 31.14 -29.47 -11.42
CA ILE A 320 30.84 -28.28 -10.60
C ILE A 320 31.99 -28.04 -9.60
N GLU A 321 32.43 -29.09 -8.91
CA GLU A 321 33.54 -29.03 -7.97
C GLU A 321 34.84 -28.56 -8.65
N LYS A 322 35.17 -29.12 -9.81
CA LYS A 322 36.31 -28.72 -10.64
C LYS A 322 36.22 -27.25 -11.04
N HIS A 323 35.06 -26.79 -11.49
CA HIS A 323 34.82 -25.38 -11.81
C HIS A 323 35.00 -24.47 -10.58
N ALA A 324 34.55 -24.89 -9.40
CA ALA A 324 34.74 -24.14 -8.16
C ALA A 324 36.23 -24.06 -7.77
N ARG A 325 36.97 -25.17 -7.92
CA ARG A 325 38.42 -25.24 -7.65
C ARG A 325 39.25 -24.40 -8.63
N THR A 326 38.88 -24.34 -9.91
CA THR A 326 39.57 -23.48 -10.91
C THR A 326 39.28 -21.99 -10.73
N HIS A 327 38.28 -21.62 -9.94
CA HIS A 327 37.90 -20.24 -9.61
C HIS A 327 37.86 -20.03 -8.08
N ALA A 328 38.81 -20.61 -7.35
CA ALA A 328 38.84 -20.62 -5.88
C ALA A 328 38.88 -19.21 -5.26
N GLU A 329 39.38 -18.21 -6.01
CA GLU A 329 39.34 -16.80 -5.65
C GLU A 329 37.92 -16.22 -5.56
N LEU A 330 36.96 -16.79 -6.30
CA LEU A 330 35.53 -16.44 -6.24
C LEU A 330 34.77 -17.30 -5.21
N TYR A 331 35.20 -18.55 -5.02
CA TYR A 331 34.49 -19.57 -4.25
C TYR A 331 35.31 -20.08 -3.06
N LEU A 332 35.16 -19.44 -1.91
CA LEU A 332 35.64 -20.00 -0.63
C LEU A 332 34.65 -21.06 -0.12
N PHE A 333 35.04 -22.34 -0.13
CA PHE A 333 34.27 -23.48 0.36
C PHE A 333 35.09 -24.41 1.27
N GLN A 334 34.39 -25.28 2.00
CA GLN A 334 35.02 -26.42 2.70
C GLN A 334 34.92 -27.69 1.85
N GLU A 335 35.90 -28.58 1.98
CA GLU A 335 36.00 -29.84 1.23
C GLU A 335 34.74 -30.73 1.34
N THR A 336 34.10 -30.71 2.52
CA THR A 336 32.86 -31.45 2.81
C THR A 336 31.62 -30.93 2.09
N TYR A 337 31.65 -29.71 1.53
CA TYR A 337 30.49 -29.07 0.90
C TYR A 337 29.92 -29.89 -0.26
N PHE A 338 30.78 -30.34 -1.18
CA PHE A 338 30.35 -31.04 -2.38
C PHE A 338 29.77 -32.42 -2.06
N GLN A 339 30.30 -33.09 -1.03
CA GLN A 339 29.71 -34.33 -0.51
C GLN A 339 28.31 -34.09 0.06
N ALA A 340 28.16 -33.11 0.96
CA ALA A 340 26.87 -32.82 1.58
C ALA A 340 25.83 -32.34 0.54
N MET A 341 26.25 -31.56 -0.47
CA MET A 341 25.39 -31.14 -1.58
C MET A 341 24.92 -32.34 -2.43
N ARG A 342 25.79 -33.32 -2.70
CA ARG A 342 25.40 -34.57 -3.36
C ARG A 342 24.38 -35.35 -2.53
N GLU A 343 24.58 -35.44 -1.22
CA GLU A 343 23.66 -36.13 -0.31
C GLU A 343 22.27 -35.46 -0.26
N GLU A 344 22.21 -34.13 -0.09
CA GLU A 344 20.96 -33.35 -0.10
C GLU A 344 20.22 -33.40 -1.45
N ALA A 345 20.96 -33.54 -2.55
CA ALA A 345 20.40 -33.63 -3.90
C ALA A 345 19.96 -35.05 -4.28
N ARG A 346 20.25 -36.09 -3.49
CA ARG A 346 19.90 -37.49 -3.83
C ARG A 346 18.48 -37.83 -3.31
N PRO A 347 17.53 -38.22 -4.19
CA PRO A 347 16.17 -38.45 -3.76
C PRO A 347 15.93 -39.80 -3.10
N TYR A 348 14.90 -39.83 -2.25
CA TYR A 348 14.21 -41.06 -1.88
C TYR A 348 13.03 -41.28 -2.83
N GLN A 349 12.91 -42.50 -3.34
CA GLN A 349 11.90 -42.93 -4.30
C GLN A 349 10.82 -43.79 -3.63
N PHE A 350 9.56 -43.50 -3.94
CA PHE A 350 8.42 -44.36 -3.65
C PHE A 350 8.09 -45.18 -4.89
N LEU A 351 8.14 -46.52 -4.82
CA LEU A 351 7.88 -47.41 -5.96
C LEU A 351 8.66 -47.00 -7.24
N GLY A 352 9.96 -46.70 -7.09
CA GLY A 352 10.84 -46.26 -8.19
C GLY A 352 10.55 -44.85 -8.73
N ASN A 353 9.75 -44.04 -8.05
CA ASN A 353 9.44 -42.66 -8.44
C ASN A 353 9.91 -41.66 -7.37
N THR A 354 10.69 -40.67 -7.78
CA THR A 354 10.98 -39.49 -6.93
C THR A 354 9.71 -38.66 -6.77
N ILE A 355 9.20 -38.53 -5.55
CA ILE A 355 7.94 -37.82 -5.31
C ILE A 355 8.13 -36.30 -5.42
N LEU A 356 9.13 -35.75 -4.72
CA LEU A 356 9.24 -34.33 -4.45
C LEU A 356 10.69 -33.84 -4.57
N LEU A 357 10.88 -32.73 -5.28
CA LEU A 357 12.13 -31.98 -5.36
C LEU A 357 11.88 -30.51 -4.99
N PHE A 358 12.67 -29.96 -4.08
CA PHE A 358 12.71 -28.53 -3.82
C PHE A 358 13.79 -27.85 -4.68
N LEU A 359 13.43 -26.75 -5.35
CA LEU A 359 14.34 -26.02 -6.25
C LEU A 359 14.60 -24.59 -5.72
N GLY A 360 15.77 -24.37 -5.11
CA GLY A 360 16.26 -23.04 -4.70
C GLY A 360 16.80 -22.21 -5.88
N GLU A 361 17.06 -20.91 -5.66
CA GLU A 361 17.62 -20.04 -6.71
C GLU A 361 19.14 -20.24 -6.85
N GLU A 362 19.87 -19.94 -5.77
CA GLU A 362 21.32 -20.12 -5.63
C GLU A 362 21.64 -20.22 -4.13
N LEU A 363 22.74 -20.91 -3.79
CA LEU A 363 23.20 -20.95 -2.42
C LEU A 363 23.84 -19.60 -2.01
N SER A 364 23.86 -19.28 -0.71
CA SER A 364 24.61 -18.11 -0.20
C SER A 364 26.08 -18.43 0.04
N HIS A 365 27.00 -17.47 -0.17
CA HIS A 365 28.41 -17.63 0.20
C HIS A 365 28.63 -18.01 1.68
N LYS A 366 27.70 -17.67 2.60
CA LYS A 366 27.80 -18.07 4.02
C LYS A 366 27.70 -19.59 4.17
N HIS A 367 26.81 -20.25 3.43
CA HIS A 367 26.66 -21.71 3.46
C HIS A 367 27.88 -22.40 2.86
N LEU A 368 28.30 -21.93 1.68
CA LEU A 368 29.46 -22.43 0.95
C LEU A 368 30.73 -22.42 1.84
N ARG A 369 31.04 -21.27 2.47
CA ARG A 369 32.15 -21.12 3.42
C ARG A 369 32.03 -21.97 4.68
N ALA A 370 30.80 -22.30 5.10
CA ALA A 370 30.56 -23.13 6.27
C ALA A 370 30.63 -24.63 5.96
N GLY A 371 30.72 -25.05 4.68
CA GLY A 371 30.58 -26.46 4.31
C GLY A 371 29.15 -26.98 4.39
N HIS A 372 28.15 -26.11 4.51
CA HIS A 372 26.75 -26.49 4.79
C HIS A 372 25.88 -26.39 3.52
N THR A 373 24.90 -27.28 3.44
CA THR A 373 23.84 -27.28 2.42
C THR A 373 22.69 -26.32 2.77
N PHE A 374 21.58 -26.34 2.02
CA PHE A 374 20.40 -25.56 2.42
C PHE A 374 19.76 -26.10 3.70
N LEU A 375 19.53 -27.40 3.83
CA LEU A 375 18.98 -28.03 5.03
C LEU A 375 19.92 -27.96 6.23
N HIS A 376 21.23 -28.03 6.05
CA HIS A 376 22.19 -28.01 7.16
C HIS A 376 22.66 -26.59 7.53
N GLY A 377 22.25 -25.60 6.74
CA GLY A 377 22.65 -24.21 6.84
C GLY A 377 22.25 -23.47 8.12
N SER A 378 23.08 -22.48 8.49
CA SER A 378 22.78 -21.48 9.54
C SER A 378 22.29 -20.14 8.96
N ALA A 379 21.72 -20.14 7.75
CA ALA A 379 21.02 -18.96 7.21
C ALA A 379 19.57 -18.90 7.72
N SER A 380 19.02 -17.68 7.78
CA SER A 380 17.66 -17.44 8.28
C SER A 380 16.58 -18.12 7.43
N ALA A 381 16.80 -18.23 6.11
CA ALA A 381 15.92 -18.97 5.20
C ALA A 381 15.86 -20.47 5.54
N SER A 382 17.02 -21.10 5.74
CA SER A 382 17.16 -22.51 6.12
C SER A 382 16.53 -22.82 7.47
N VAL A 383 16.82 -22.00 8.48
CA VAL A 383 16.26 -22.16 9.84
C VAL A 383 14.73 -22.01 9.82
N LEU A 384 14.20 -21.03 9.08
CA LEU A 384 12.76 -20.86 8.90
C LEU A 384 12.14 -22.11 8.26
N VAL A 385 12.65 -22.56 7.10
CA VAL A 385 12.10 -23.74 6.41
C VAL A 385 12.16 -24.97 7.30
N ARG A 386 13.31 -25.28 7.94
CA ARG A 386 13.42 -26.40 8.89
C ARG A 386 12.38 -26.32 10.02
N GLY A 387 12.18 -25.13 10.60
CA GLY A 387 11.22 -24.92 11.69
C GLY A 387 9.78 -25.19 11.23
N LEU A 388 9.41 -24.67 10.05
CA LEU A 388 8.09 -24.91 9.46
C LEU A 388 7.87 -26.39 9.12
N LEU A 389 8.86 -27.06 8.50
CA LEU A 389 8.78 -28.50 8.19
C LEU A 389 8.69 -29.36 9.45
N SER A 390 9.48 -29.04 10.49
CA SER A 390 9.44 -29.75 11.77
C SER A 390 8.05 -29.67 12.41
N ARG A 391 7.39 -28.51 12.29
CA ARG A 391 6.01 -28.29 12.75
C ARG A 391 4.98 -29.07 11.93
N ILE A 392 5.09 -29.07 10.59
CA ILE A 392 4.22 -29.88 9.71
C ILE A 392 4.35 -31.36 10.06
N ARG A 393 5.58 -31.87 10.19
CA ARG A 393 5.88 -33.25 10.60
C ARG A 393 5.34 -33.57 12.01
N HIS A 394 5.40 -32.63 12.95
CA HIS A 394 4.85 -32.82 14.29
C HIS A 394 3.33 -32.95 14.27
N ILE A 395 2.63 -32.13 13.47
CA ILE A 395 1.18 -32.25 13.27
C ILE A 395 0.83 -33.64 12.74
N GLU A 396 1.55 -34.17 11.73
CA GLU A 396 1.31 -35.55 11.25
C GLU A 396 1.48 -36.60 12.35
N HIS A 397 2.48 -36.43 13.21
CA HIS A 397 2.78 -37.36 14.29
C HIS A 397 1.73 -37.38 15.41
N GLU A 398 1.27 -36.20 15.85
CA GLU A 398 0.30 -36.06 16.94
C GLU A 398 -1.03 -36.76 16.66
N TRP A 399 -1.56 -36.70 15.43
CA TRP A 399 -2.82 -37.37 15.11
C TRP A 399 -2.62 -38.83 14.66
N ALA A 400 -1.43 -39.22 14.20
CA ALA A 400 -1.14 -40.59 13.78
C ALA A 400 -0.90 -41.57 14.94
N ASN A 401 -0.57 -41.08 16.16
CA ASN A 401 -0.31 -41.89 17.36
C ASN A 401 0.73 -43.02 17.13
N ARG A 402 1.85 -42.70 16.45
CA ARG A 402 2.85 -43.69 15.99
C ARG A 402 4.26 -43.41 16.54
N GLY A 403 5.19 -44.30 16.19
CA GLY A 403 6.55 -44.38 16.72
C GLY A 403 7.47 -43.17 16.42
N PRO A 404 8.78 -43.30 16.66
CA PRO A 404 9.72 -42.18 16.60
C PRO A 404 9.78 -41.52 15.22
N LEU A 405 9.95 -40.19 15.24
CA LEU A 405 10.02 -39.35 14.04
C LEU A 405 11.24 -39.67 13.17
N GLY A 406 11.01 -40.03 11.90
CA GLY A 406 12.06 -40.16 10.90
C GLY A 406 12.77 -38.83 10.59
N ASN A 407 14.01 -38.92 10.09
CA ASN A 407 14.83 -37.75 9.78
C ASN A 407 14.24 -36.93 8.61
N LEU A 408 14.33 -35.59 8.67
CA LEU A 408 13.80 -34.70 7.63
C LEU A 408 14.48 -34.93 6.27
N ASP A 409 15.76 -35.30 6.29
CA ASP A 409 16.61 -35.48 5.11
C ASP A 409 16.06 -36.53 4.12
N SER A 410 15.24 -37.49 4.58
CA SER A 410 14.59 -38.48 3.70
C SER A 410 13.43 -37.92 2.86
N SER A 411 12.94 -36.73 3.22
CA SER A 411 11.68 -36.14 2.70
C SER A 411 11.85 -34.78 2.03
N PHE A 412 13.08 -34.26 1.98
CA PHE A 412 13.40 -32.93 1.45
C PHE A 412 14.63 -33.03 0.56
N THR A 413 14.46 -33.62 -0.63
CA THR A 413 15.47 -33.55 -1.69
C THR A 413 15.54 -32.11 -2.21
N PHE A 414 16.72 -31.52 -2.24
CA PHE A 414 16.90 -30.12 -2.59
C PHE A 414 18.03 -29.91 -3.59
N MET A 415 17.79 -29.05 -4.58
CA MET A 415 18.78 -28.60 -5.55
C MET A 415 18.62 -27.09 -5.78
N ASN A 416 19.69 -26.39 -6.17
CA ASN A 416 19.59 -24.99 -6.62
C ASN A 416 19.59 -24.91 -8.15
N ALA A 417 18.87 -23.92 -8.70
CA ALA A 417 18.87 -23.65 -10.14
C ALA A 417 20.25 -23.18 -10.64
N LEU A 418 21.00 -22.43 -9.83
CA LEU A 418 22.44 -22.25 -9.99
C LEU A 418 23.22 -23.14 -9.03
N PRO A 419 24.24 -23.89 -9.48
CA PRO A 419 25.00 -24.80 -8.63
C PRO A 419 25.89 -24.07 -7.60
N LEU A 420 26.33 -22.83 -7.90
CA LEU A 420 27.18 -22.02 -7.03
C LEU A 420 26.66 -20.57 -6.94
N PRO A 421 26.99 -19.82 -5.86
CA PRO A 421 26.54 -18.43 -5.69
C PRO A 421 27.12 -17.52 -6.78
N GLY A 422 26.28 -16.88 -7.59
CA GLY A 422 26.76 -16.00 -8.67
C GLY A 422 27.37 -16.70 -9.89
N TYR A 423 27.14 -18.02 -10.06
CA TYR A 423 27.60 -18.78 -11.23
C TYR A 423 27.19 -18.09 -12.55
N SER A 424 28.17 -17.85 -13.41
CA SER A 424 28.04 -16.99 -14.61
C SER A 424 27.64 -17.74 -15.88
N ASP A 425 28.02 -19.02 -16.01
CA ASP A 425 27.70 -19.85 -17.16
C ASP A 425 26.26 -20.40 -17.05
N ILE A 426 25.31 -19.58 -17.49
CA ILE A 426 23.89 -19.94 -17.45
C ILE A 426 23.55 -21.16 -18.32
N PRO A 427 24.08 -21.30 -19.57
CA PRO A 427 23.92 -22.53 -20.36
C PRO A 427 24.41 -23.79 -19.64
N GLN A 428 25.61 -23.78 -19.03
CA GLN A 428 26.14 -24.95 -18.33
C GLN A 428 25.31 -25.29 -17.08
N ALA A 429 24.86 -24.28 -16.32
CA ALA A 429 23.97 -24.49 -15.18
C ALA A 429 22.63 -25.12 -15.58
N LEU A 430 22.04 -24.68 -16.69
CA LEU A 430 20.84 -25.29 -17.26
C LEU A 430 21.10 -26.70 -17.80
N HIS A 431 22.25 -26.96 -18.41
CA HIS A 431 22.63 -28.29 -18.88
C HIS A 431 22.73 -29.28 -17.71
N PHE A 432 23.47 -28.92 -16.65
CA PHE A 432 23.56 -29.70 -15.42
C PHE A 432 22.17 -29.98 -14.82
N LEU A 433 21.34 -28.95 -14.66
CA LEU A 433 20.01 -29.07 -14.06
C LEU A 433 19.09 -29.98 -14.90
N ASN A 434 19.18 -29.92 -16.23
CA ASN A 434 18.45 -30.83 -17.12
C ASN A 434 18.96 -32.27 -17.00
N LYS A 435 20.28 -32.51 -16.90
CA LYS A 435 20.84 -33.86 -16.72
C LYS A 435 20.43 -34.45 -15.36
N TYR A 436 20.50 -33.66 -14.29
CA TYR A 436 19.97 -34.00 -12.96
C TYR A 436 18.48 -34.42 -13.04
N LEU A 437 17.61 -33.60 -13.63
CA LEU A 437 16.17 -33.88 -13.72
C LEU A 437 15.85 -35.14 -14.54
N ARG A 438 16.60 -35.43 -15.60
CA ARG A 438 16.45 -36.66 -16.40
C ARG A 438 16.80 -37.94 -15.62
N CYS A 439 17.73 -37.85 -14.67
CA CYS A 439 18.06 -38.94 -13.74
C CYS A 439 16.98 -39.07 -12.65
N VAL A 440 16.71 -37.99 -11.90
CA VAL A 440 15.87 -38.08 -10.69
C VAL A 440 14.36 -38.17 -10.98
N ARG A 441 13.88 -37.62 -12.10
CA ARG A 441 12.49 -37.71 -12.60
C ARG A 441 11.39 -37.42 -11.56
N PRO A 442 11.37 -36.22 -10.93
CA PRO A 442 10.43 -35.86 -9.87
C PRO A 442 8.98 -35.79 -10.37
N ILE A 443 8.00 -36.11 -9.50
CA ILE A 443 6.57 -35.88 -9.77
C ILE A 443 6.19 -34.44 -9.47
N ILE A 444 6.76 -33.88 -8.39
CA ILE A 444 6.48 -32.56 -7.87
C ILE A 444 7.78 -31.75 -7.79
N ILE A 445 7.78 -30.53 -8.34
CA ILE A 445 8.86 -29.55 -8.14
C ILE A 445 8.29 -28.35 -7.38
N ALA A 446 8.82 -28.13 -6.17
CA ALA A 446 8.48 -27.02 -5.30
C ALA A 446 9.58 -25.95 -5.38
N SER A 447 9.37 -24.88 -6.14
CA SER A 447 10.44 -23.90 -6.44
C SER A 447 10.39 -22.67 -5.54
N PHE A 448 11.48 -22.38 -4.82
CA PHE A 448 11.57 -21.20 -3.97
C PHE A 448 11.94 -19.95 -4.77
N GLY A 449 11.03 -18.98 -4.80
CA GLY A 449 11.27 -17.69 -5.41
C GLY A 449 11.03 -17.65 -6.90
N ARG A 450 11.02 -16.42 -7.42
CA ARG A 450 10.67 -16.14 -8.80
C ARG A 450 11.70 -16.72 -9.78
N ARG A 451 13.00 -16.67 -9.48
CA ARG A 451 14.02 -17.11 -10.47
C ARG A 451 13.86 -18.60 -10.77
N SER A 452 13.72 -19.42 -9.74
CA SER A 452 13.49 -20.85 -9.88
C SER A 452 12.12 -21.17 -10.45
N SER A 453 11.07 -20.42 -10.05
CA SER A 453 9.73 -20.61 -10.61
C SER A 453 9.65 -20.29 -12.10
N ASP A 454 10.27 -19.19 -12.54
CA ASP A 454 10.36 -18.79 -13.95
C ASP A 454 11.22 -19.82 -14.73
N THR A 455 12.25 -20.41 -14.11
CA THR A 455 13.06 -21.50 -14.71
C THR A 455 12.22 -22.74 -15.00
N VAL A 456 11.45 -23.23 -14.01
CA VAL A 456 10.52 -24.38 -14.20
C VAL A 456 9.43 -24.05 -15.21
N ALA A 457 8.86 -22.84 -15.16
CA ALA A 457 7.81 -22.40 -16.08
C ALA A 457 8.28 -22.32 -17.54
N SER A 458 9.57 -22.06 -17.78
CA SER A 458 10.23 -22.10 -19.10
C SER A 458 10.52 -23.51 -19.61
N GLY A 459 10.24 -24.57 -18.84
CA GLY A 459 10.66 -25.93 -19.15
C GLY A 459 12.19 -26.11 -19.07
N PHE A 460 12.86 -25.35 -18.20
CA PHE A 460 14.32 -25.35 -18.02
C PHE A 460 15.10 -24.96 -19.28
N THR A 461 14.50 -24.11 -20.13
CA THR A 461 15.15 -23.52 -21.32
C THR A 461 15.78 -22.15 -21.03
N ASN A 462 15.38 -21.49 -19.94
CA ASN A 462 15.86 -20.17 -19.56
C ASN A 462 16.00 -20.06 -18.03
N LEU A 463 17.04 -19.38 -17.56
CA LEU A 463 17.26 -19.08 -16.14
C LEU A 463 17.45 -17.56 -16.01
N PRO A 464 16.39 -16.82 -15.64
CA PRO A 464 16.40 -15.37 -15.78
C PRO A 464 17.46 -14.69 -14.89
N VAL A 465 18.06 -13.63 -15.42
CA VAL A 465 19.07 -12.83 -14.70
C VAL A 465 18.45 -12.11 -13.50
N LYS A 466 19.17 -12.12 -12.37
CA LYS A 466 18.78 -11.49 -11.10
C LYS A 466 18.71 -9.95 -11.23
N LYS A 467 17.57 -9.43 -11.70
CA LYS A 467 17.33 -7.98 -11.79
C LYS A 467 17.35 -7.36 -10.40
N SER A 468 18.29 -6.44 -10.17
CA SER A 468 18.44 -5.73 -8.89
C SER A 468 17.15 -5.01 -8.48
N THR A 469 16.67 -5.33 -7.27
CA THR A 469 15.71 -4.55 -6.47
C THR A 469 14.53 -3.91 -7.23
N SER A 470 13.63 -4.73 -7.79
CA SER A 470 12.22 -4.30 -7.96
C SER A 470 11.45 -4.60 -6.66
N ASN A 471 11.08 -3.54 -5.94
CA ASN A 471 10.34 -3.63 -4.68
C ASN A 471 8.87 -4.07 -4.92
N GLY A 472 8.63 -5.38 -4.83
CA GLY A 472 7.31 -5.95 -4.49
C GLY A 472 6.30 -6.16 -5.63
N VAL A 473 5.22 -6.86 -5.23
CA VAL A 473 3.90 -6.99 -5.88
C VAL A 473 3.73 -8.01 -7.03
N LEU A 474 4.77 -8.63 -7.60
CA LEU A 474 4.62 -9.75 -8.55
C LEU A 474 5.19 -11.08 -8.02
N GLU A 475 4.47 -11.65 -7.05
CA GLU A 475 4.65 -13.01 -6.53
C GLU A 475 3.28 -13.62 -6.13
N THR A 476 2.19 -13.14 -6.72
CA THR A 476 0.79 -13.53 -6.42
C THR A 476 0.16 -14.46 -7.45
N GLN A 477 0.78 -14.66 -8.62
CA GLN A 477 0.43 -15.72 -9.57
C GLN A 477 1.24 -16.98 -9.24
N LEU A 478 0.92 -17.60 -8.09
CA LEU A 478 1.52 -18.86 -7.65
C LEU A 478 0.54 -20.02 -7.90
N GLU A 479 0.27 -20.27 -9.18
CA GLU A 479 -0.65 -21.31 -9.61
C GLU A 479 0.06 -22.67 -9.71
N VAL A 480 -0.53 -23.70 -9.08
CA VAL A 480 -0.08 -25.09 -9.24
C VAL A 480 -0.38 -25.53 -10.66
N SER A 481 0.65 -25.87 -11.44
CA SER A 481 0.50 -26.15 -12.87
C SER A 481 1.28 -27.39 -13.31
N ILE A 482 0.78 -28.11 -14.31
CA ILE A 482 1.54 -29.21 -14.93
C ILE A 482 2.49 -28.61 -15.98
N ARG A 483 3.79 -28.82 -15.78
CA ARG A 483 4.88 -28.42 -16.67
C ARG A 483 5.52 -29.64 -17.31
N SER A 484 6.41 -29.42 -18.27
CA SER A 484 7.26 -30.46 -18.85
C SER A 484 8.71 -29.98 -18.90
N TYR A 485 9.66 -30.91 -18.83
CA TYR A 485 11.10 -30.63 -18.93
C TYR A 485 11.80 -31.64 -19.84
N GLY A 486 12.93 -31.23 -20.42
CA GLY A 486 13.74 -32.05 -21.32
C GLY A 486 13.16 -32.22 -22.73
N ASP A 487 13.92 -32.91 -23.59
CA ASP A 487 13.60 -33.09 -25.02
C ASP A 487 12.48 -34.12 -25.25
N ASN A 488 12.14 -34.89 -24.21
CA ASN A 488 11.05 -35.85 -24.16
C ASN A 488 10.11 -35.39 -23.04
N PRO A 489 8.82 -35.11 -23.28
CA PRO A 489 8.01 -34.23 -22.43
C PRO A 489 7.53 -34.89 -21.12
N GLU A 490 8.46 -35.10 -20.18
CA GLU A 490 8.17 -35.61 -18.85
C GLU A 490 7.31 -34.61 -18.09
N ALA A 491 6.08 -34.99 -17.74
CA ALA A 491 5.18 -34.12 -17.00
C ALA A 491 5.54 -34.06 -15.50
N VAL A 492 5.44 -32.87 -14.93
CA VAL A 492 5.72 -32.58 -13.52
C VAL A 492 4.70 -31.58 -12.97
N ILE A 493 4.32 -31.75 -11.70
CA ILE A 493 3.50 -30.79 -10.96
C ILE A 493 4.44 -29.70 -10.41
N HIS A 494 4.31 -28.49 -10.93
CA HIS A 494 5.05 -27.32 -10.45
C HIS A 494 4.23 -26.59 -9.38
N ILE A 495 4.82 -26.45 -8.18
CA ILE A 495 4.28 -25.66 -7.07
C ILE A 495 5.25 -24.49 -6.80
N PRO A 496 4.97 -23.28 -7.31
CA PRO A 496 5.84 -22.14 -7.06
C PRO A 496 5.61 -21.59 -5.64
N LEU A 497 6.71 -21.34 -4.91
CA LEU A 497 6.73 -20.91 -3.51
C LEU A 497 7.37 -19.53 -3.35
N SER A 498 6.96 -18.78 -2.34
CA SER A 498 7.65 -17.52 -1.96
C SER A 498 9.09 -17.79 -1.53
N HIS A 499 10.05 -16.93 -1.90
CA HIS A 499 11.46 -17.14 -1.52
C HIS A 499 11.70 -16.91 -0.01
N PRO A 500 12.11 -17.92 0.79
CA PRO A 500 12.21 -17.80 2.25
C PRO A 500 13.22 -16.75 2.72
N GLY A 501 14.27 -16.46 1.93
CA GLY A 501 15.22 -15.38 2.23
C GLY A 501 14.61 -13.97 2.24
N LYS A 502 13.42 -13.75 1.68
CA LYS A 502 12.76 -12.43 1.68
C LYS A 502 12.32 -11.99 3.08
N TYR A 503 12.09 -12.94 3.98
CA TYR A 503 11.62 -12.66 5.34
C TYR A 503 12.75 -12.28 6.33
N GLN A 504 14.02 -12.41 5.90
CA GLN A 504 15.19 -12.13 6.74
C GLN A 504 15.36 -10.63 7.03
N TYR A 505 15.03 -9.75 6.09
CA TYR A 505 15.36 -8.33 6.13
C TYR A 505 14.11 -7.44 6.16
N GLY A 506 14.18 -6.35 6.93
CA GLY A 506 13.08 -5.40 7.08
C GLY A 506 11.93 -5.93 7.96
N ARG A 507 10.79 -5.25 7.90
CA ARG A 507 9.62 -5.55 8.74
C ARG A 507 8.98 -6.87 8.30
N ARG A 508 9.03 -7.88 9.17
CA ARG A 508 8.43 -9.20 8.93
C ARG A 508 6.91 -9.05 8.81
N ASN A 509 6.33 -9.55 7.71
CA ASN A 509 4.88 -9.59 7.54
C ASN A 509 4.41 -11.02 7.84
N ALA A 510 3.82 -11.20 9.02
CA ALA A 510 3.35 -12.50 9.51
C ALA A 510 2.41 -13.19 8.50
N SER A 511 1.48 -12.47 7.89
CA SER A 511 0.55 -13.02 6.91
C SER A 511 1.23 -13.53 5.64
N ARG A 512 2.35 -12.93 5.21
CA ARG A 512 3.17 -13.45 4.10
C ARG A 512 3.99 -14.69 4.49
N ILE A 513 4.34 -14.84 5.77
CA ILE A 513 5.01 -16.04 6.28
C ILE A 513 3.99 -17.17 6.46
N GLY A 514 2.79 -16.86 6.95
CA GLY A 514 1.66 -17.80 7.01
C GLY A 514 1.23 -18.32 5.64
N LEU A 515 1.19 -17.45 4.61
CA LEU A 515 1.00 -17.90 3.23
C LEU A 515 2.08 -18.91 2.80
N PHE A 516 3.35 -18.63 3.08
CA PHE A 516 4.45 -19.55 2.77
C PHE A 516 4.35 -20.88 3.56
N TYR A 517 3.89 -20.83 4.80
CA TYR A 517 3.61 -22.01 5.62
C TYR A 517 2.47 -22.87 5.05
N LEU A 518 1.34 -22.25 4.68
CA LEU A 518 0.22 -22.91 3.99
C LEU A 518 0.64 -23.51 2.64
N GLN A 519 1.56 -22.86 1.92
CA GLN A 519 2.12 -23.41 0.69
C GLN A 519 3.00 -24.64 0.94
N LEU A 520 3.84 -24.64 1.99
CA LEU A 520 4.61 -25.83 2.38
C LEU A 520 3.68 -26.98 2.81
N GLN A 521 2.64 -26.71 3.59
CA GLN A 521 1.59 -27.69 3.91
C GLN A 521 0.96 -28.27 2.63
N LEU A 522 0.60 -27.43 1.65
CA LEU A 522 0.02 -27.88 0.38
C LEU A 522 0.98 -28.80 -0.41
N VAL A 523 2.29 -28.52 -0.40
CA VAL A 523 3.31 -29.39 -1.04
C VAL A 523 3.26 -30.81 -0.46
N TYR A 524 3.27 -30.96 0.87
CA TYR A 524 3.23 -32.29 1.50
C TYR A 524 1.87 -32.98 1.38
N ALA A 525 0.76 -32.24 1.40
CA ALA A 525 -0.57 -32.80 1.11
C ALA A 525 -0.68 -33.36 -0.33
N ILE A 526 -0.07 -32.68 -1.32
CA ILE A 526 0.00 -33.18 -2.70
C ILE A 526 0.97 -34.36 -2.82
N ALA A 527 2.10 -34.36 -2.08
CA ALA A 527 3.04 -35.48 -2.04
C ALA A 527 2.42 -36.77 -1.46
N ASP A 528 1.62 -36.68 -0.40
CA ASP A 528 0.86 -37.81 0.14
C ASP A 528 -0.16 -38.34 -0.90
N CYS A 529 -0.89 -37.45 -1.57
CA CYS A 529 -1.78 -37.82 -2.69
C CYS A 529 -1.02 -38.48 -3.85
N ALA A 530 0.21 -38.05 -4.14
CA ALA A 530 1.07 -38.66 -5.17
C ALA A 530 1.42 -40.11 -4.84
N MET A 531 1.81 -40.38 -3.59
CA MET A 531 2.10 -41.72 -3.12
C MET A 531 0.85 -42.62 -3.05
N GLU A 532 -0.35 -42.06 -2.85
CA GLU A 532 -1.61 -42.84 -2.96
C GLU A 532 -1.94 -43.25 -4.40
N VAL A 533 -1.90 -42.30 -5.35
CA VAL A 533 -2.19 -42.55 -6.76
C VAL A 533 -1.19 -43.55 -7.36
N LEU A 534 0.10 -43.44 -7.03
CA LEU A 534 1.11 -44.40 -7.48
C LEU A 534 0.89 -45.81 -6.90
N ALA A 535 0.51 -45.92 -5.62
CA ALA A 535 0.21 -47.21 -5.01
C ALA A 535 -0.99 -47.88 -5.69
N GLN A 536 -2.03 -47.12 -6.03
CA GLN A 536 -3.18 -47.62 -6.79
C GLN A 536 -2.78 -48.08 -8.20
N GLN A 537 -2.00 -47.27 -8.93
CA GLN A 537 -1.55 -47.62 -10.28
C GLN A 537 -0.68 -48.89 -10.29
N HIS A 538 0.22 -49.05 -9.31
CA HIS A 538 1.08 -50.22 -9.18
C HIS A 538 0.28 -51.53 -9.03
N LEU A 539 -0.87 -51.50 -8.35
CA LEU A 539 -1.77 -52.65 -8.21
C LEU A 539 -2.56 -52.97 -9.50
N THR A 540 -2.76 -52.00 -10.39
CA THR A 540 -3.57 -52.16 -11.61
C THR A 540 -2.79 -52.58 -12.86
N SER A 541 -1.47 -52.76 -12.76
CA SER A 541 -0.55 -53.19 -13.84
C SER A 541 -0.49 -52.32 -15.12
N GLY A 542 -1.35 -51.32 -15.28
CA GLY A 542 -1.35 -50.39 -16.41
C GLY A 542 -0.31 -49.27 -16.25
N LYS A 543 0.60 -49.12 -17.21
CA LYS A 543 1.50 -47.96 -17.30
C LYS A 543 0.77 -46.76 -17.92
N SER A 544 0.18 -45.91 -17.09
CA SER A 544 -0.36 -44.60 -17.52
C SER A 544 0.74 -43.64 -17.98
N ALA A 545 0.44 -42.70 -18.88
CA ALA A 545 1.39 -41.66 -19.25
C ALA A 545 1.61 -40.72 -18.05
N ARG A 546 2.83 -40.21 -17.89
CA ARG A 546 3.21 -39.37 -16.73
C ARG A 546 2.27 -38.17 -16.51
N ARG A 547 1.76 -37.58 -17.60
CA ARG A 547 0.80 -36.47 -17.55
C ARG A 547 -0.52 -36.87 -16.89
N ASP A 548 -1.01 -38.08 -17.16
CA ASP A 548 -2.26 -38.61 -16.59
C ASP A 548 -2.08 -38.92 -15.10
N VAL A 549 -0.88 -39.38 -14.69
CA VAL A 549 -0.50 -39.51 -13.28
C VAL A 549 -0.58 -38.13 -12.60
N CYS A 550 0.06 -37.10 -13.15
CA CYS A 550 0.01 -35.73 -12.60
C CYS A 550 -1.41 -35.18 -12.50
N LEU A 551 -2.25 -35.38 -13.52
CA LEU A 551 -3.67 -34.99 -13.52
C LEU A 551 -4.46 -35.73 -12.43
N SER A 552 -4.24 -37.04 -12.29
CA SER A 552 -4.90 -37.87 -11.27
C SER A 552 -4.54 -37.42 -9.85
N ILE A 553 -3.27 -37.06 -9.62
CA ILE A 553 -2.79 -36.53 -8.35
C ILE A 553 -3.44 -35.18 -8.02
N LEU A 554 -3.47 -34.24 -8.97
CA LEU A 554 -4.12 -32.95 -8.75
C LEU A 554 -5.63 -33.07 -8.55
N HIS A 555 -6.30 -33.98 -9.27
CA HIS A 555 -7.71 -34.27 -9.06
C HIS A 555 -7.96 -34.85 -7.66
N HIS A 556 -7.13 -35.80 -7.22
CA HIS A 556 -7.24 -36.43 -5.90
C HIS A 556 -6.97 -35.44 -4.75
N ALA A 557 -5.95 -34.59 -4.91
CA ALA A 557 -5.67 -33.50 -3.98
C ALA A 557 -6.82 -32.48 -3.91
N LYS A 558 -7.39 -32.07 -5.05
CA LYS A 558 -8.58 -31.18 -5.10
C LYS A 558 -9.77 -31.82 -4.40
N LYS A 559 -10.03 -33.11 -4.63
CA LYS A 559 -11.10 -33.88 -3.98
C LYS A 559 -10.90 -34.02 -2.48
N ARG A 560 -9.66 -34.17 -2.01
CA ARG A 560 -9.31 -34.18 -0.58
C ARG A 560 -9.55 -32.81 0.06
N LEU A 561 -9.04 -31.74 -0.53
CA LEU A 561 -9.27 -30.36 -0.08
C LEU A 561 -10.77 -30.01 0.00
N GLN A 562 -11.55 -30.36 -1.03
CA GLN A 562 -13.01 -30.14 -1.05
C GLN A 562 -13.74 -30.83 0.10
N LYS A 563 -13.31 -32.04 0.52
CA LYS A 563 -13.91 -32.75 1.66
C LYS A 563 -13.61 -32.09 3.02
N CYS A 564 -12.48 -31.42 3.14
CA CYS A 564 -12.06 -30.76 4.38
C CYS A 564 -12.71 -29.37 4.55
N CYS A 565 -13.00 -28.69 3.45
CA CYS A 565 -13.56 -27.33 3.42
C CYS A 565 -15.10 -27.28 3.55
N VAL A 566 -15.65 -27.69 4.70
CA VAL A 566 -17.10 -27.70 4.96
C VAL A 566 -17.75 -26.29 4.98
N ILE A 567 -16.96 -25.22 5.05
CA ILE A 567 -17.43 -23.85 5.35
C ILE A 567 -17.52 -22.93 4.11
N LEU A 568 -17.04 -23.33 2.92
CA LEU A 568 -16.86 -22.43 1.78
C LEU A 568 -17.56 -22.94 0.51
N ALA A 569 -18.65 -22.27 0.12
CA ALA A 569 -19.70 -22.77 -0.77
C ALA A 569 -19.43 -22.62 -2.30
N SER A 570 -18.21 -22.90 -2.76
CA SER A 570 -17.85 -22.83 -4.18
C SER A 570 -16.72 -23.82 -4.50
N THR A 571 -16.94 -24.71 -5.48
CA THR A 571 -16.14 -25.94 -5.67
C THR A 571 -14.87 -25.79 -6.52
N ASP A 572 -14.66 -24.65 -7.18
CA ASP A 572 -13.36 -24.32 -7.80
C ASP A 572 -12.45 -23.52 -6.87
N ASP A 573 -12.99 -22.93 -5.81
CA ASP A 573 -12.25 -21.98 -4.98
C ASP A 573 -11.35 -22.62 -3.92
N ALA A 574 -11.44 -23.92 -3.59
CA ALA A 574 -10.67 -24.47 -2.45
C ALA A 574 -9.14 -24.31 -2.57
N LEU A 575 -8.56 -24.60 -3.75
CA LEU A 575 -7.15 -24.37 -4.03
C LEU A 575 -6.85 -22.87 -4.16
N GLN A 576 -7.77 -22.15 -4.82
CA GLN A 576 -7.73 -20.69 -4.95
C GLN A 576 -8.02 -19.93 -3.64
N ILE A 577 -8.39 -20.56 -2.52
CA ILE A 577 -8.67 -19.93 -1.22
C ILE A 577 -7.46 -20.03 -0.29
N CYS A 578 -6.73 -21.14 -0.33
CA CYS A 578 -5.35 -21.17 0.16
C CYS A 578 -4.51 -20.09 -0.53
N LEU A 579 -4.81 -19.77 -1.79
CA LEU A 579 -4.25 -18.62 -2.51
C LEU A 579 -4.96 -17.29 -2.20
N ALA A 580 -6.30 -17.22 -2.09
CA ALA A 580 -7.07 -15.97 -1.94
C ALA A 580 -7.14 -15.42 -0.51
N LYS A 581 -6.53 -16.09 0.47
CA LYS A 581 -6.03 -15.39 1.67
C LYS A 581 -5.14 -14.20 1.26
N THR A 582 -4.46 -14.22 0.10
CA THR A 582 -3.78 -13.02 -0.46
C THR A 582 -4.70 -11.81 -0.67
N SER A 583 -5.95 -12.01 -1.09
CA SER A 583 -6.95 -10.95 -1.30
C SER A 583 -7.60 -10.44 0.00
N GLN A 584 -7.55 -11.23 1.08
CA GLN A 584 -7.97 -10.80 2.42
C GLN A 584 -6.85 -10.16 3.24
N VAL A 585 -5.57 -10.50 2.99
CA VAL A 585 -4.43 -9.89 3.70
C VAL A 585 -4.21 -8.41 3.33
N THR A 586 -4.75 -7.93 2.21
CA THR A 586 -4.86 -6.48 1.90
C THR A 586 -6.10 -5.82 2.51
N ARG A 587 -7.03 -6.60 3.07
CA ARG A 587 -8.28 -6.17 3.73
C ARG A 587 -8.38 -6.82 5.11
N GLY A 588 -7.48 -6.40 6.02
CA GLY A 588 -7.37 -6.93 7.38
C GLY A 588 -8.72 -7.06 8.11
N PRO A 589 -8.85 -8.05 9.01
CA PRO A 589 -10.13 -8.50 9.53
C PRO A 589 -10.87 -7.39 10.28
N PRO A 590 -12.21 -7.33 10.18
CA PRO A 590 -13.00 -6.34 10.90
C PRO A 590 -13.00 -6.67 12.40
N SER A 591 -12.27 -5.89 13.20
CA SER A 591 -12.48 -5.82 14.64
C SER A 591 -13.96 -5.50 14.90
N ARG A 592 -14.63 -6.35 15.69
CA ARG A 592 -16.09 -6.47 15.69
C ARG A 592 -16.83 -5.35 16.44
N THR A 593 -16.17 -4.23 16.74
CA THR A 593 -16.62 -3.14 17.62
C THR A 593 -16.61 -1.74 16.99
N GLU A 594 -16.12 -1.53 15.75
CA GLU A 594 -15.98 -0.19 15.14
C GLU A 594 -16.94 0.12 13.95
N SER A 595 -18.08 -0.57 13.86
CA SER A 595 -18.87 -0.64 12.61
C SER A 595 -19.58 0.65 12.13
N GLY A 596 -19.74 1.67 12.98
CA GLY A 596 -20.56 2.85 12.70
C GLY A 596 -19.86 4.00 11.96
N SER A 597 -18.76 4.54 12.51
CA SER A 597 -18.19 5.82 12.06
C SER A 597 -17.19 5.68 10.90
N LEU A 598 -16.41 4.60 10.88
CA LEU A 598 -15.43 4.33 9.83
C LEU A 598 -16.07 4.00 8.48
N ARG A 599 -17.23 3.33 8.44
CA ARG A 599 -17.93 3.07 7.15
C ARG A 599 -18.35 4.37 6.46
N LYS A 600 -18.88 5.37 7.18
CA LYS A 600 -19.18 6.69 6.62
C LYS A 600 -17.91 7.45 6.22
N ARG A 601 -16.87 7.50 7.07
CA ARG A 601 -15.61 8.19 6.73
C ARG A 601 -14.87 7.56 5.56
N LYS A 602 -14.86 6.22 5.44
CA LYS A 602 -14.22 5.49 4.34
C LYS A 602 -15.00 5.68 3.03
N ALA A 603 -16.34 5.65 3.06
CA ALA A 603 -17.16 6.01 1.89
C ALA A 603 -17.02 7.48 1.47
N GLU A 604 -16.85 8.41 2.42
CA GLU A 604 -16.68 9.85 2.14
C GLU A 604 -15.23 10.21 1.72
N ALA A 605 -14.25 9.37 2.05
CA ALA A 605 -12.88 9.42 1.51
C ALA A 605 -12.82 8.81 0.09
N ILE A 606 -13.41 7.63 -0.12
CA ILE A 606 -13.53 6.99 -1.45
C ILE A 606 -14.28 7.90 -2.44
N ARG A 607 -15.24 8.72 -1.99
CA ARG A 607 -15.90 9.74 -2.84
C ARG A 607 -15.05 10.98 -3.17
N LYS A 608 -13.84 11.14 -2.62
CA LYS A 608 -12.98 12.32 -2.82
C LYS A 608 -11.77 12.11 -3.72
N GLU A 609 -11.45 10.86 -4.08
CA GLU A 609 -10.10 10.52 -4.59
C GLU A 609 -10.03 9.95 -6.03
N PHE A 610 -11.17 9.67 -6.69
CA PHE A 610 -11.16 8.93 -7.97
C PHE A 610 -11.59 9.77 -9.19
N THR A 611 -10.56 10.13 -9.98
CA THR A 611 -10.48 10.42 -11.45
C THR A 611 -9.07 11.04 -11.70
N CYS A 612 -8.25 10.81 -12.74
CA CYS A 612 -8.10 9.84 -13.84
C CYS A 612 -6.64 10.07 -14.47
N PRO A 613 -6.34 9.93 -15.79
CA PRO A 613 -5.14 9.37 -16.57
C PRO A 613 -3.64 9.70 -16.47
N ILE A 614 -2.86 8.75 -17.06
CA ILE A 614 -1.82 9.06 -18.07
C ILE A 614 -1.87 8.12 -19.30
N TYR A 615 -2.25 8.63 -20.48
CA TYR A 615 -1.83 8.08 -21.79
C TYR A 615 -1.53 9.25 -22.75
N GLY A 616 -0.47 9.13 -23.55
CA GLY A 616 -0.02 10.20 -24.47
C GLY A 616 -0.81 10.24 -25.78
N GLN A 617 -0.68 11.35 -26.53
CA GLN A 617 -1.31 11.51 -27.85
C GLN A 617 -1.07 10.29 -28.76
N ALA A 618 0.17 9.78 -28.82
CA ALA A 618 0.53 8.61 -29.63
C ALA A 618 -0.27 7.34 -29.29
N THR A 619 -0.69 7.15 -28.03
CA THR A 619 -1.55 6.01 -27.66
C THR A 619 -2.98 6.20 -28.15
N PHE A 620 -3.50 7.43 -28.08
CA PHE A 620 -4.79 7.76 -28.67
C PHE A 620 -4.76 7.61 -30.19
N ASP A 621 -3.70 8.06 -30.84
CA ASP A 621 -3.51 7.89 -32.28
C ASP A 621 -3.50 6.40 -32.66
N ARG A 622 -2.84 5.53 -31.86
CA ARG A 622 -2.87 4.06 -32.05
C ARG A 622 -4.28 3.48 -31.87
N ILE A 623 -4.99 3.82 -30.79
CA ILE A 623 -6.38 3.35 -30.55
C ILE A 623 -7.33 3.79 -31.68
N LEU A 624 -7.15 5.00 -32.19
CA LEU A 624 -7.97 5.56 -33.27
C LEU A 624 -7.55 5.00 -34.65
N SER A 625 -6.31 4.53 -34.81
CA SER A 625 -5.83 3.85 -36.02
C SER A 625 -6.47 2.46 -36.23
N LEU A 626 -7.00 1.83 -35.17
CA LEU A 626 -7.78 0.59 -35.27
C LEU A 626 -9.20 0.79 -35.84
N GLY A 627 -9.56 2.01 -36.23
CA GLY A 627 -10.81 2.31 -36.91
C GLY A 627 -11.81 3.09 -36.07
N ARG A 628 -12.57 3.94 -36.78
CA ARG A 628 -13.66 4.76 -36.24
C ARG A 628 -14.95 4.49 -37.00
N ALA A 629 -16.08 4.56 -36.32
CA ALA A 629 -17.42 4.61 -36.86
C ALA A 629 -17.55 5.60 -38.06
N ARG A 630 -17.95 5.10 -39.24
CA ARG A 630 -18.26 5.90 -40.46
C ARG A 630 -19.71 5.69 -40.89
N GLY A 631 -20.35 6.70 -41.48
CA GLY A 631 -21.79 6.75 -41.67
C GLY A 631 -22.58 6.85 -40.36
N LEU A 632 -23.87 7.17 -40.48
CA LEU A 632 -24.81 7.24 -39.35
C LEU A 632 -25.02 5.84 -38.71
N PRO A 633 -25.40 5.77 -37.42
CA PRO A 633 -25.78 4.50 -36.78
C PRO A 633 -26.84 3.76 -37.59
N HIS A 634 -26.67 2.45 -37.74
CA HIS A 634 -27.55 1.57 -38.53
C HIS A 634 -27.76 1.94 -40.02
N SER A 635 -26.93 2.81 -40.62
CA SER A 635 -27.04 3.12 -42.05
C SER A 635 -26.46 2.03 -42.96
N PRO A 636 -26.87 1.94 -44.25
CA PRO A 636 -26.23 1.05 -45.22
C PRO A 636 -24.73 1.32 -45.40
N GLU A 637 -24.31 2.59 -45.26
CA GLU A 637 -22.89 2.99 -45.28
C GLU A 637 -22.13 2.41 -44.08
N ARG A 638 -22.71 2.47 -42.87
CA ARG A 638 -22.15 1.84 -41.67
C ARG A 638 -22.03 0.34 -41.85
N GLU A 639 -23.07 -0.30 -42.36
CA GLU A 639 -23.07 -1.74 -42.60
C GLU A 639 -21.94 -2.11 -43.57
N ALA A 640 -21.90 -1.49 -44.76
CA ALA A 640 -20.85 -1.72 -45.76
C ALA A 640 -19.44 -1.49 -45.21
N HIS A 641 -19.24 -0.44 -44.41
CA HIS A 641 -17.96 -0.17 -43.75
C HIS A 641 -17.57 -1.26 -42.75
N LEU A 642 -18.51 -1.77 -41.94
CA LEU A 642 -18.26 -2.87 -41.02
C LEU A 642 -18.00 -4.20 -41.75
N LYS A 643 -18.66 -4.47 -42.88
CA LYS A 643 -18.33 -5.63 -43.73
C LYS A 643 -16.89 -5.56 -44.25
N GLY A 644 -16.46 -4.39 -44.72
CA GLY A 644 -15.09 -4.14 -45.16
C GLY A 644 -14.06 -4.27 -44.03
N LEU A 645 -14.39 -3.83 -42.81
CA LEU A 645 -13.50 -3.92 -41.65
C LEU A 645 -13.38 -5.37 -41.12
N TRP A 646 -14.47 -6.14 -41.14
CA TRP A 646 -14.44 -7.58 -40.84
C TRP A 646 -13.58 -8.35 -41.85
N ALA A 647 -13.67 -8.01 -43.14
CA ALA A 647 -12.85 -8.63 -44.19
C ALA A 647 -11.34 -8.34 -44.02
N GLN A 648 -10.96 -7.24 -43.36
CA GLN A 648 -9.56 -6.90 -43.05
C GLN A 648 -8.98 -7.70 -41.88
N ASN A 649 -9.82 -8.37 -41.07
CA ASN A 649 -9.42 -9.17 -39.90
C ASN A 649 -8.36 -8.50 -39.02
N VAL A 650 -8.67 -7.29 -38.51
CA VAL A 650 -7.78 -6.54 -37.62
C VAL A 650 -7.74 -7.25 -36.25
N PRO A 651 -6.64 -7.90 -35.82
CA PRO A 651 -6.66 -8.80 -34.67
C PRO A 651 -7.07 -8.12 -33.36
N GLU A 652 -6.71 -6.85 -33.19
CA GLU A 652 -7.09 -6.03 -32.03
C GLU A 652 -8.61 -5.79 -31.91
N LEU A 653 -9.37 -5.92 -32.99
CA LEU A 653 -10.84 -5.85 -32.98
C LEU A 653 -11.51 -7.23 -32.79
N HIS A 654 -10.74 -8.29 -32.63
CA HIS A 654 -11.24 -9.67 -32.45
C HIS A 654 -10.85 -10.30 -31.10
N LEU A 655 -10.30 -9.50 -30.17
CA LEU A 655 -9.84 -9.97 -28.85
C LEU A 655 -10.95 -10.57 -27.98
N LEU A 656 -12.20 -10.08 -28.10
CA LEU A 656 -13.33 -10.48 -27.25
C LEU A 656 -14.44 -11.20 -28.03
N ILE A 657 -14.47 -11.03 -29.36
CA ILE A 657 -15.38 -11.70 -30.28
C ILE A 657 -14.50 -12.17 -31.44
N ALA A 658 -14.18 -13.46 -31.43
CA ALA A 658 -13.25 -14.06 -32.38
C ALA A 658 -13.72 -13.90 -33.84
N HIS A 659 -12.76 -13.85 -34.76
CA HIS A 659 -13.01 -13.80 -36.20
C HIS A 659 -13.42 -15.19 -36.72
N THR A 660 -14.68 -15.58 -36.49
CA THR A 660 -15.26 -16.81 -37.03
C THR A 660 -16.62 -16.51 -37.71
N PRO A 661 -17.02 -17.28 -38.74
CA PRO A 661 -18.26 -17.02 -39.48
C PRO A 661 -19.51 -16.98 -38.61
N GLU A 662 -19.56 -17.80 -37.55
CA GLU A 662 -20.69 -17.92 -36.62
C GLU A 662 -20.85 -16.67 -35.75
N LEU A 663 -19.76 -15.94 -35.50
CA LEU A 663 -19.73 -14.74 -34.67
C LEU A 663 -19.84 -13.44 -35.48
N TYR A 664 -19.83 -13.51 -36.81
CA TYR A 664 -19.94 -12.36 -37.72
C TYR A 664 -21.12 -11.44 -37.38
N SER A 665 -22.33 -12.00 -37.35
CA SER A 665 -23.57 -11.23 -37.10
C SER A 665 -23.56 -10.58 -35.71
N LYS A 666 -22.94 -11.22 -34.71
CA LYS A 666 -22.77 -10.67 -33.36
C LYS A 666 -21.80 -9.49 -33.36
N TRP A 667 -20.63 -9.64 -34.01
CA TRP A 667 -19.62 -8.59 -34.10
C TRP A 667 -20.14 -7.35 -34.84
N ILE A 668 -20.82 -7.54 -35.97
CA ILE A 668 -21.48 -6.46 -36.72
C ILE A 668 -22.53 -5.77 -35.82
N GLY A 669 -23.41 -6.56 -35.18
CA GLY A 669 -24.48 -6.04 -34.32
C GLY A 669 -24.00 -5.14 -33.19
N GLU A 670 -22.87 -5.48 -32.55
CA GLU A 670 -22.29 -4.67 -31.48
C GLU A 670 -21.76 -3.30 -31.94
N LEU A 671 -21.35 -3.15 -33.20
CA LEU A 671 -20.72 -1.94 -33.74
C LEU A 671 -21.66 -1.06 -34.58
N MET A 672 -22.83 -1.58 -34.97
CA MET A 672 -23.84 -0.85 -35.78
C MET A 672 -24.42 0.38 -35.08
N GLY A 673 -24.59 0.33 -33.76
CA GLY A 673 -25.20 1.42 -32.96
C GLY A 673 -24.28 2.60 -32.64
N LEU A 674 -22.98 2.51 -32.94
CA LEU A 674 -22.01 3.56 -32.58
C LEU A 674 -22.21 4.85 -33.37
N GLN A 675 -22.15 5.99 -32.68
CA GLN A 675 -22.13 7.31 -33.31
C GLN A 675 -20.90 7.47 -34.19
N GLN A 676 -21.06 8.19 -35.30
CA GLN A 676 -19.96 8.52 -36.22
C GLN A 676 -18.76 9.10 -35.45
N GLY A 677 -17.54 8.64 -35.78
CA GLY A 677 -16.28 9.02 -35.11
C GLY A 677 -15.90 8.20 -33.88
N GLN A 678 -16.81 7.46 -33.22
CA GLN A 678 -16.44 6.62 -32.08
C GLN A 678 -15.47 5.48 -32.45
N SER A 679 -14.56 5.12 -31.54
CA SER A 679 -13.60 4.02 -31.71
C SER A 679 -14.30 2.65 -31.59
N TYR A 680 -14.10 1.78 -32.58
CA TYR A 680 -14.57 0.40 -32.52
C TYR A 680 -13.86 -0.41 -31.43
N PHE A 681 -12.55 -0.20 -31.27
CA PHE A 681 -11.75 -0.87 -30.24
C PHE A 681 -12.26 -0.56 -28.82
N LEU A 682 -12.53 0.71 -28.50
CA LEU A 682 -13.02 1.07 -27.16
C LEU A 682 -14.43 0.53 -26.86
N LYS A 683 -15.30 0.42 -27.88
CA LYS A 683 -16.61 -0.24 -27.74
C LYS A 683 -16.43 -1.72 -27.39
N LEU A 684 -15.62 -2.46 -28.13
CA LEU A 684 -15.36 -3.88 -27.85
C LEU A 684 -14.72 -4.04 -26.48
N LEU A 685 -13.65 -3.29 -26.19
CA LEU A 685 -12.93 -3.31 -24.91
C LEU A 685 -13.85 -3.01 -23.71
N SER A 686 -14.90 -2.20 -23.87
CA SER A 686 -15.88 -1.96 -22.79
C SER A 686 -16.68 -3.20 -22.37
N GLN A 687 -16.57 -4.30 -23.13
CA GLN A 687 -17.17 -5.61 -22.86
C GLN A 687 -16.16 -6.61 -22.26
N ALA A 688 -14.89 -6.23 -22.10
CA ALA A 688 -13.89 -7.05 -21.44
C ALA A 688 -14.24 -7.20 -19.95
N PRO A 689 -14.07 -8.40 -19.36
CA PRO A 689 -14.11 -8.57 -17.91
C PRO A 689 -13.12 -7.64 -17.19
N ASP A 690 -13.48 -7.17 -16.00
CA ASP A 690 -12.65 -6.26 -15.16
C ASP A 690 -11.19 -6.69 -15.04
N HIS A 691 -10.92 -8.00 -15.04
CA HIS A 691 -9.58 -8.57 -14.87
C HIS A 691 -8.75 -8.63 -16.16
N THR A 692 -9.34 -8.70 -17.36
CA THR A 692 -8.58 -8.70 -18.63
C THR A 692 -8.50 -7.33 -19.29
N TYR A 693 -9.43 -6.41 -18.99
CA TYR A 693 -9.54 -5.08 -19.58
C TYR A 693 -8.20 -4.34 -19.72
N MET A 694 -7.37 -4.35 -18.68
CA MET A 694 -6.07 -3.66 -18.69
C MET A 694 -5.00 -4.39 -19.51
N GLU A 695 -5.07 -5.72 -19.59
CA GLU A 695 -4.16 -6.53 -20.41
C GLU A 695 -4.47 -6.39 -21.90
N ASP A 696 -5.76 -6.42 -22.26
CA ASP A 696 -6.24 -6.21 -23.62
C ASP A 696 -5.96 -4.78 -24.11
N LEU A 697 -6.15 -3.76 -23.24
CA LEU A 697 -5.75 -2.38 -23.53
C LEU A 697 -4.22 -2.26 -23.71
N ALA A 698 -3.43 -2.86 -22.82
CA ALA A 698 -1.97 -2.83 -22.91
C ALA A 698 -1.46 -3.50 -24.19
N ARG A 699 -2.04 -4.63 -24.60
CA ARG A 699 -1.68 -5.36 -25.83
C ARG A 699 -1.70 -4.46 -27.07
N VAL A 700 -2.70 -3.57 -27.16
CA VAL A 700 -2.84 -2.58 -28.24
C VAL A 700 -1.91 -1.38 -28.09
N CYS A 701 -1.66 -0.93 -26.86
CA CYS A 701 -0.93 0.30 -26.57
C CYS A 701 0.60 0.14 -26.55
N ASN A 702 1.13 -1.08 -26.50
CA ASN A 702 2.55 -1.38 -26.26
C ASN A 702 3.45 -1.42 -27.52
N SER A 703 2.93 -1.13 -28.73
CA SER A 703 3.65 -1.40 -30.00
C SER A 703 4.65 -0.33 -30.47
N ILE A 704 5.01 0.66 -29.65
CA ILE A 704 6.06 1.64 -29.96
C ILE A 704 7.02 1.72 -28.76
N GLY A 705 8.30 1.43 -29.02
CA GLY A 705 9.31 1.19 -27.99
C GLY A 705 9.57 2.38 -27.04
N LEU A 706 10.22 2.06 -25.90
CA LEU A 706 10.53 2.93 -24.75
C LEU A 706 9.42 3.11 -23.71
N HIS A 707 9.01 2.00 -23.08
CA HIS A 707 8.47 2.08 -21.71
C HIS A 707 9.50 2.74 -20.78
N LYS A 708 9.20 3.95 -20.29
CA LYS A 708 9.86 4.44 -19.07
C LYS A 708 9.37 3.60 -17.89
N LYS A 709 10.29 3.15 -17.02
CA LYS A 709 10.10 2.32 -15.80
C LYS A 709 9.11 2.86 -14.73
N ARG A 710 8.25 3.84 -15.07
CA ARG A 710 7.32 4.51 -14.16
C ARG A 710 5.89 3.97 -14.17
N PHE A 711 5.50 3.16 -15.15
CA PHE A 711 4.12 2.65 -15.24
C PHE A 711 3.87 1.39 -14.40
N ASP A 712 4.88 0.52 -14.23
CA ASP A 712 4.77 -0.75 -13.50
C ASP A 712 4.39 -0.60 -12.00
N ALA A 713 4.59 0.60 -11.43
CA ALA A 713 4.22 0.95 -10.06
C ALA A 713 2.74 1.38 -9.91
N ILE A 714 2.07 1.71 -11.01
CA ILE A 714 0.70 2.28 -11.00
C ILE A 714 -0.36 1.17 -11.00
N THR A 715 -0.08 0.06 -11.70
CA THR A 715 -0.93 -1.14 -11.77
C THR A 715 -0.98 -1.95 -10.47
N SER A 716 -0.05 -1.69 -9.53
CA SER A 716 0.18 -2.50 -8.34
C SER A 716 -0.32 -1.88 -7.01
N SER A 717 -0.73 -0.61 -7.02
CA SER A 717 -1.10 0.13 -5.79
C SER A 717 -2.40 0.93 -5.87
N THR A 718 -3.06 0.98 -7.03
CA THR A 718 -4.32 1.70 -7.24
C THR A 718 -5.42 0.72 -7.63
N GLU A 719 -6.60 0.76 -7.00
CA GLU A 719 -7.81 0.17 -7.61
C GLU A 719 -8.16 1.03 -8.85
N VAL A 720 -7.54 0.71 -9.99
CA VAL A 720 -7.81 1.36 -11.27
C VAL A 720 -9.16 0.92 -11.78
N ARG A 721 -10.20 1.65 -11.37
CA ARG A 721 -11.54 1.54 -11.94
C ARG A 721 -11.57 2.32 -13.27
N SER A 722 -10.87 1.71 -14.23
CA SER A 722 -11.01 1.66 -15.70
C SER A 722 -11.24 2.93 -16.55
N GLY A 723 -11.38 2.74 -17.87
CA GLY A 723 -11.50 3.82 -18.85
C GLY A 723 -10.19 4.57 -19.10
N LEU A 724 -9.13 3.87 -19.55
CA LEU A 724 -7.71 4.33 -19.66
C LEU A 724 -7.06 4.83 -18.32
N TRP A 725 -7.87 5.03 -17.25
CA TRP A 725 -8.06 6.38 -16.65
C TRP A 725 -7.45 6.62 -15.19
N VAL A 726 -6.13 6.82 -14.89
CA VAL A 726 -5.51 6.66 -13.51
C VAL A 726 -4.90 7.86 -12.66
N SER A 727 -5.45 8.11 -11.44
CA SER A 727 -4.99 8.76 -10.14
C SER A 727 -4.20 10.10 -9.99
N ARG A 728 -4.63 10.90 -8.97
CA ARG A 728 -4.15 12.26 -8.59
C ARG A 728 -2.89 12.33 -7.71
N GLU A 729 -2.55 11.32 -6.94
CA GLU A 729 -1.35 11.37 -6.06
C GLU A 729 -0.04 11.33 -6.86
N VAL A 730 -0.03 10.59 -7.97
CA VAL A 730 1.10 10.53 -8.94
C VAL A 730 1.38 11.90 -9.58
N ILE A 731 0.35 12.75 -9.72
CA ILE A 731 0.41 14.04 -10.40
C ILE A 731 1.10 15.12 -9.57
N GLN A 732 1.08 15.05 -8.23
CA GLN A 732 1.84 16.00 -7.40
C GLN A 732 3.36 15.79 -7.51
N ALA A 733 3.81 14.60 -7.94
CA ALA A 733 5.22 14.33 -8.19
C ALA A 733 5.72 14.84 -9.57
N TYR A 734 4.85 14.95 -10.60
CA TYR A 734 5.27 15.25 -11.97
C TYR A 734 4.33 16.20 -12.75
N ARG A 735 4.86 17.36 -13.14
CA ARG A 735 4.15 18.40 -13.92
C ARG A 735 3.97 18.05 -15.41
N ALA A 736 2.97 17.24 -15.76
CA ALA A 736 2.52 17.04 -17.13
C ALA A 736 1.02 17.41 -17.29
N GLU A 737 0.64 17.99 -18.44
CA GLU A 737 -0.77 18.37 -18.69
C GLU A 737 -1.62 17.16 -19.10
N LEU A 738 -2.68 16.88 -18.33
CA LEU A 738 -3.52 15.67 -18.42
C LEU A 738 -4.72 15.81 -19.38
N SER A 739 -4.59 16.66 -20.39
CA SER A 739 -5.61 16.81 -21.43
C SER A 739 -4.86 17.15 -22.72
N PRO A 740 -4.74 16.20 -23.67
CA PRO A 740 -4.05 16.45 -24.93
C PRO A 740 -4.79 17.53 -25.75
N ARG A 741 -4.07 18.17 -26.68
CA ARG A 741 -4.66 19.12 -27.63
C ARG A 741 -5.05 18.37 -28.89
N VAL A 742 -6.36 18.18 -29.09
CA VAL A 742 -6.93 17.41 -30.20
C VAL A 742 -7.14 18.33 -31.42
N LYS A 743 -6.95 17.83 -32.64
CA LYS A 743 -7.31 18.57 -33.87
C LYS A 743 -8.82 18.60 -34.04
N THR A 744 -9.38 19.64 -34.65
CA THR A 744 -10.85 19.82 -34.77
C THR A 744 -11.56 18.58 -35.35
N GLY A 745 -11.11 18.03 -36.48
CA GLY A 745 -11.69 16.82 -37.09
C GLY A 745 -11.53 15.51 -36.26
N ASP A 746 -10.72 15.52 -35.20
CA ASP A 746 -10.50 14.37 -34.31
C ASP A 746 -11.33 14.42 -33.01
N ILE A 747 -12.13 15.48 -32.79
CA ILE A 747 -12.90 15.67 -31.55
C ILE A 747 -14.21 14.86 -31.56
N GLN A 748 -14.77 14.58 -32.74
CA GLN A 748 -15.97 13.76 -32.87
C GLN A 748 -15.66 12.31 -32.44
N GLY A 749 -16.39 11.81 -31.43
CA GLY A 749 -16.15 10.51 -30.81
C GLY A 749 -14.99 10.48 -29.80
N PHE A 750 -14.31 11.61 -29.55
CA PHE A 750 -13.12 11.67 -28.69
C PHE A 750 -13.47 11.40 -27.22
N PRO A 751 -12.72 10.53 -26.51
CA PRO A 751 -12.97 10.19 -25.11
C PRO A 751 -12.57 11.35 -24.17
N VAL A 752 -13.39 11.64 -23.16
CA VAL A 752 -13.24 12.81 -22.27
C VAL A 752 -13.25 12.47 -20.79
N GLU A 753 -12.40 13.16 -20.02
CA GLU A 753 -12.42 13.12 -18.56
C GLU A 753 -13.58 13.99 -18.06
N ILE A 754 -14.53 13.35 -17.38
CA ILE A 754 -15.54 14.04 -16.58
C ILE A 754 -15.07 13.98 -15.13
N LYS A 755 -14.70 15.13 -14.57
CA LYS A 755 -14.19 15.21 -13.20
C LYS A 755 -15.29 14.88 -12.18
N SER A 756 -14.88 14.50 -10.98
CA SER A 756 -15.78 14.23 -9.84
C SER A 756 -16.71 15.38 -9.44
N ASN A 757 -16.52 16.59 -9.99
CA ASN A 757 -17.42 17.74 -9.85
C ASN A 757 -18.23 18.05 -11.13
N GLY A 758 -18.40 17.10 -12.04
CA GLY A 758 -19.18 17.26 -13.27
C GLY A 758 -18.56 18.22 -14.29
N VAL A 759 -17.23 18.32 -14.34
CA VAL A 759 -16.51 19.28 -15.20
C VAL A 759 -15.64 18.59 -16.24
N ILE A 760 -15.82 18.96 -17.50
CA ILE A 760 -14.98 18.55 -18.65
C ILE A 760 -14.13 19.74 -19.09
N LYS A 761 -12.85 19.50 -19.42
CA LYS A 761 -11.98 20.48 -20.09
C LYS A 761 -11.52 19.96 -21.44
N ILE A 762 -11.98 20.60 -22.51
CA ILE A 762 -11.61 20.26 -23.89
C ILE A 762 -10.53 21.24 -24.35
N LYS A 763 -9.37 20.75 -24.75
CA LYS A 763 -8.32 21.55 -25.40
C LYS A 763 -8.22 21.15 -26.86
N TRP A 764 -8.29 22.11 -27.78
CA TRP A 764 -8.22 21.82 -29.20
C TRP A 764 -7.35 22.77 -30.01
N LEU A 765 -7.01 22.32 -31.21
CA LEU A 765 -6.39 23.10 -32.28
C LEU A 765 -7.47 23.39 -33.33
N THR A 766 -7.73 24.68 -33.56
CA THR A 766 -8.55 25.12 -34.70
C THR A 766 -7.86 24.77 -36.03
N GLN A 767 -8.59 24.82 -37.14
CA GLN A 767 -8.01 24.67 -38.50
C GLN A 767 -6.79 25.58 -38.71
N ASN A 768 -6.87 26.83 -38.23
CA ASN A 768 -5.77 27.82 -38.32
C ASN A 768 -4.64 27.60 -37.28
N GLY A 769 -4.54 26.42 -36.65
CA GLY A 769 -3.51 26.06 -35.67
C GLY A 769 -3.61 26.75 -34.31
N LEU A 770 -4.64 27.58 -34.06
CA LEU A 770 -4.80 28.29 -32.80
C LEU A 770 -5.18 27.32 -31.66
N LYS A 771 -4.51 27.47 -30.52
CA LYS A 771 -4.71 26.64 -29.33
C LYS A 771 -5.85 27.23 -28.50
N LYS A 772 -6.99 26.54 -28.42
CA LYS A 772 -8.16 26.95 -27.63
C LYS A 772 -8.49 25.94 -26.53
N THR A 773 -9.27 26.38 -25.54
CA THR A 773 -9.70 25.55 -24.41
C THR A 773 -11.07 26.01 -23.93
N VAL A 774 -12.00 25.08 -23.79
CA VAL A 774 -13.36 25.31 -23.29
C VAL A 774 -13.60 24.38 -22.11
N THR A 775 -14.41 24.85 -21.17
CA THR A 775 -14.81 24.09 -19.99
C THR A 775 -16.32 23.93 -20.03
N ILE A 776 -16.81 22.71 -19.78
CA ILE A 776 -18.23 22.40 -19.67
C ILE A 776 -18.47 21.96 -18.23
N ASP A 777 -19.36 22.67 -17.53
CA ASP A 777 -19.71 22.44 -16.13
C ASP A 777 -21.16 21.92 -16.01
N GLY A 778 -21.53 21.34 -14.87
CA GLY A 778 -22.90 20.89 -14.59
C GLY A 778 -23.27 19.57 -15.26
N LEU A 779 -22.32 18.62 -15.26
CA LEU A 779 -22.43 17.28 -15.86
C LEU A 779 -22.31 16.17 -14.81
N GLU A 780 -22.76 16.41 -13.58
CA GLU A 780 -22.65 15.49 -12.45
C GLU A 780 -23.35 14.14 -12.71
N TYR A 781 -24.43 14.15 -13.51
CA TYR A 781 -25.16 12.96 -13.95
C TYR A 781 -24.47 12.18 -15.06
N ALA A 782 -23.47 12.77 -15.74
CA ALA A 782 -22.70 12.11 -16.79
C ALA A 782 -21.44 11.41 -16.25
N ILE A 783 -21.08 11.62 -14.97
CA ILE A 783 -19.93 10.98 -14.33
C ILE A 783 -20.05 9.44 -14.46
N PRO A 784 -18.99 8.71 -14.86
CA PRO A 784 -18.93 7.25 -14.83
C PRO A 784 -19.36 6.66 -13.48
N GLN A 785 -20.32 5.73 -13.47
CA GLN A 785 -20.80 5.11 -12.23
C GLN A 785 -19.90 3.97 -11.76
N ASN A 786 -19.36 3.21 -12.71
CA ASN A 786 -18.29 2.24 -12.52
C ASN A 786 -17.07 2.58 -13.39
N GLY A 787 -16.01 1.79 -13.27
CA GLY A 787 -14.76 2.08 -13.98
C GLY A 787 -14.76 1.81 -15.47
N LEU A 788 -15.48 0.79 -15.95
CA LEU A 788 -15.47 0.35 -17.35
C LEU A 788 -16.21 1.33 -18.28
N GLU A 789 -16.91 2.30 -17.70
CA GLU A 789 -17.68 3.32 -18.37
C GLU A 789 -16.82 4.43 -18.99
N CYS A 790 -16.53 4.31 -20.29
CA CYS A 790 -15.99 5.41 -21.09
C CYS A 790 -17.06 6.50 -21.36
N ARG A 791 -16.61 7.70 -21.70
CA ARG A 791 -17.40 8.86 -22.13
C ARG A 791 -16.76 9.50 -23.34
N SER A 792 -17.51 9.70 -24.42
CA SER A 792 -17.07 10.41 -25.63
C SER A 792 -17.98 11.60 -25.94
N LEU A 793 -17.47 12.57 -26.71
CA LEU A 793 -18.27 13.66 -27.25
C LEU A 793 -18.88 13.29 -28.61
N SER A 794 -20.13 13.68 -28.83
CA SER A 794 -20.79 13.64 -30.15
C SER A 794 -21.45 14.98 -30.47
N PHE A 795 -21.14 15.55 -31.64
CA PHE A 795 -21.57 16.87 -32.07
C PHE A 795 -22.77 16.76 -33.03
N THR A 796 -23.96 16.91 -32.46
CA THR A 796 -25.25 16.78 -33.15
C THR A 796 -25.80 18.14 -33.55
N GLU A 797 -26.83 18.20 -34.40
CA GLU A 797 -27.47 19.46 -34.77
C GLU A 797 -28.10 20.22 -33.58
N HIS A 798 -28.45 19.48 -32.51
CA HIS A 798 -29.08 20.00 -31.29
C HIS A 798 -28.08 20.50 -30.24
N GLY A 799 -26.80 20.12 -30.33
CA GLY A 799 -25.76 20.50 -29.39
C GLY A 799 -24.62 19.49 -29.31
N ILE A 800 -24.13 19.25 -28.09
CA ILE A 800 -23.09 18.26 -27.82
C ILE A 800 -23.69 17.20 -26.89
N ASP A 801 -23.80 15.97 -27.37
CA ASP A 801 -24.13 14.81 -26.54
C ASP A 801 -22.84 14.24 -25.93
N ILE A 802 -22.94 13.82 -24.67
CA ILE A 802 -21.96 12.94 -24.03
C ILE A 802 -22.49 11.53 -24.18
N VAL A 803 -21.76 10.68 -24.88
CA VAL A 803 -22.18 9.30 -25.16
C VAL A 803 -21.35 8.30 -24.36
N ASP A 804 -21.97 7.19 -23.98
CA ASP A 804 -21.27 6.05 -23.42
C ASP A 804 -20.48 5.25 -24.49
N ALA A 805 -19.80 4.18 -24.06
CA ALA A 805 -19.06 3.29 -24.97
C ALA A 805 -19.95 2.55 -26.00
N SER A 806 -21.26 2.53 -25.81
CA SER A 806 -22.24 1.98 -26.76
C SER A 806 -22.83 3.01 -27.73
N GLY A 807 -22.48 4.29 -27.56
CA GLY A 807 -22.98 5.40 -28.39
C GLY A 807 -24.32 5.98 -27.93
N ARG A 808 -24.81 5.58 -26.74
CA ARG A 808 -26.06 6.09 -26.17
C ARG A 808 -25.81 7.45 -25.49
N PRO A 809 -26.62 8.49 -25.78
CA PRO A 809 -26.46 9.81 -25.18
C PRO A 809 -26.93 9.83 -23.73
N ILE A 810 -26.11 10.38 -22.84
CA ILE A 810 -26.40 10.53 -21.42
C ILE A 810 -26.96 11.93 -21.18
N ARG A 811 -28.25 12.01 -20.88
CA ARG A 811 -28.99 13.27 -20.77
C ARG A 811 -29.59 13.40 -19.38
N PRO A 812 -29.68 14.62 -18.81
CA PRO A 812 -30.33 14.81 -17.52
C PRO A 812 -31.82 14.52 -17.68
N TYR A 813 -32.39 13.79 -16.72
CA TYR A 813 -33.82 13.52 -16.64
C TYR A 813 -34.36 14.23 -15.40
N GLU A 814 -35.07 15.34 -15.60
CA GLU A 814 -35.78 16.03 -14.52
C GLU A 814 -37.26 15.61 -14.53
N PRO A 815 -37.82 15.07 -13.43
CA PRO A 815 -39.18 14.48 -13.41
C PRO A 815 -40.34 15.41 -13.79
N TRP A 816 -40.10 16.71 -13.91
CA TRP A 816 -41.07 17.76 -14.24
C TRP A 816 -40.91 18.31 -15.67
N GLU A 817 -39.86 17.95 -16.41
CA GLU A 817 -39.74 18.28 -17.83
C GLU A 817 -40.53 17.28 -18.69
N LYS A 818 -41.45 17.77 -19.52
CA LYS A 818 -42.33 16.92 -20.37
C LYS A 818 -41.59 16.09 -21.41
N SER A 819 -40.32 16.38 -21.66
CA SER A 819 -39.46 15.69 -22.62
C SER A 819 -37.99 15.94 -22.25
N PRO A 820 -37.10 14.93 -22.28
CA PRO A 820 -35.68 15.14 -22.02
C PRO A 820 -35.05 16.07 -23.07
N PRO A 821 -33.97 16.79 -22.73
CA PRO A 821 -33.35 17.74 -23.65
C PRO A 821 -32.81 17.05 -24.92
N SER A 822 -32.80 17.80 -26.03
CA SER A 822 -32.41 17.29 -27.35
C SER A 822 -30.91 16.98 -27.51
N ALA A 823 -30.07 17.40 -26.56
CA ALA A 823 -28.68 16.96 -26.38
C ALA A 823 -28.25 17.10 -24.90
N THR A 824 -27.19 16.42 -24.47
CA THR A 824 -26.61 16.59 -23.11
C THR A 824 -26.25 18.05 -22.80
N VAL A 825 -25.62 18.72 -23.77
CA VAL A 825 -25.31 20.15 -23.75
C VAL A 825 -26.03 20.80 -24.94
N PRO A 826 -27.31 21.19 -24.77
CA PRO A 826 -28.12 21.73 -25.85
C PRO A 826 -27.65 23.13 -26.27
N ARG A 827 -27.79 23.46 -27.57
CA ARG A 827 -27.35 24.72 -28.17
C ARG A 827 -27.75 25.98 -27.39
N TRP A 828 -28.90 26.00 -26.72
CA TRP A 828 -29.33 27.17 -25.93
C TRP A 828 -28.37 27.55 -24.79
N LYS A 829 -27.55 26.60 -24.28
CA LYS A 829 -26.50 26.89 -23.28
C LYS A 829 -25.35 27.73 -23.85
N PHE A 830 -25.23 27.86 -25.17
CA PHE A 830 -24.16 28.63 -25.82
C PHE A 830 -24.32 30.16 -25.70
N LYS A 831 -25.46 30.64 -25.16
CA LYS A 831 -25.79 32.07 -24.96
C LYS A 831 -24.83 32.84 -24.03
N SER A 832 -24.05 32.16 -23.19
CA SER A 832 -23.11 32.79 -22.23
C SER A 832 -21.77 33.13 -22.88
N LYS A 833 -20.93 33.94 -22.21
CA LYS A 833 -19.59 34.30 -22.74
C LYS A 833 -18.70 33.06 -22.85
N GLU A 834 -18.76 32.16 -21.88
CA GLU A 834 -18.11 30.86 -21.91
C GLU A 834 -18.73 29.95 -22.99
N GLY A 835 -20.06 30.03 -23.17
CA GLY A 835 -20.82 29.30 -24.18
C GLY A 835 -20.51 29.67 -25.62
N GLN A 836 -20.02 30.88 -25.91
CA GLN A 836 -19.58 31.27 -27.26
C GLN A 836 -18.32 30.53 -27.71
N LEU A 837 -17.41 30.18 -26.79
CA LEU A 837 -16.26 29.30 -27.10
C LEU A 837 -16.72 27.87 -27.36
N LEU A 838 -17.82 27.45 -26.74
CA LEU A 838 -18.42 26.13 -26.97
C LEU A 838 -19.17 26.08 -28.31
N GLN A 839 -19.83 27.18 -28.69
CA GLN A 839 -20.40 27.38 -30.02
C GLN A 839 -19.31 27.33 -31.10
N GLU A 840 -18.20 28.03 -30.92
CA GLU A 840 -17.10 28.01 -31.89
C GLU A 840 -16.53 26.59 -32.09
N LEU A 841 -16.35 25.84 -31.00
CA LEU A 841 -15.97 24.42 -31.06
C LEU A 841 -17.01 23.58 -31.82
N TRP A 842 -18.30 23.79 -31.53
CA TRP A 842 -19.39 23.05 -32.17
C TRP A 842 -19.50 23.36 -33.68
N GLU A 843 -19.42 24.64 -34.07
CA GLU A 843 -19.40 25.09 -35.47
C GLU A 843 -18.22 24.47 -36.23
N ALA A 844 -17.03 24.48 -35.64
CA ALA A 844 -15.81 23.93 -36.24
C ALA A 844 -15.87 22.41 -36.43
N VAL A 845 -16.34 21.65 -35.43
CA VAL A 845 -16.47 20.18 -35.55
C VAL A 845 -17.59 19.77 -36.52
N ARG A 846 -18.72 20.50 -36.54
CA ARG A 846 -19.81 20.23 -37.50
C ARG A 846 -19.37 20.47 -38.95
N SER A 847 -18.58 21.51 -39.20
CA SER A 847 -18.01 21.82 -40.52
C SER A 847 -17.04 20.73 -41.01
N GLU A 848 -16.14 20.24 -40.14
CA GLU A 848 -15.24 19.10 -40.45
C GLU A 848 -16.00 17.81 -40.78
N LEU A 849 -17.20 17.63 -40.21
CA LEU A 849 -18.08 16.49 -40.50
C LEU A 849 -18.94 16.67 -41.76
N GLY A 850 -18.72 17.73 -42.54
CA GLY A 850 -19.44 18.00 -43.80
C GLY A 850 -20.82 18.60 -43.63
N TYR A 851 -21.19 19.09 -42.43
CA TYR A 851 -22.45 19.79 -42.20
C TYR A 851 -22.25 21.30 -42.24
N GLU A 852 -23.10 22.01 -42.98
CA GLU A 852 -23.07 23.47 -42.96
C GLU A 852 -23.38 24.02 -41.55
N PRO A 853 -22.61 25.02 -41.07
CA PRO A 853 -22.93 25.70 -39.82
C PRO A 853 -24.31 26.39 -39.90
N SER A 854 -25.26 25.88 -39.12
CA SER A 854 -26.63 26.39 -39.02
C SER A 854 -26.67 27.93 -38.90
N ALA A 855 -27.42 28.57 -39.81
CA ALA A 855 -27.57 30.03 -39.90
C ALA A 855 -28.04 30.68 -38.58
N ASP A 856 -28.70 29.93 -37.71
CA ASP A 856 -29.09 30.30 -36.35
C ASP A 856 -27.90 30.34 -35.38
N ARG A 857 -26.92 31.20 -35.66
CA ARG A 857 -25.83 31.50 -34.74
C ARG A 857 -26.38 32.17 -33.48
N ILE A 858 -26.17 31.55 -32.32
CA ILE A 858 -26.77 32.00 -31.07
C ILE A 858 -25.95 33.19 -30.54
N LYS A 859 -26.44 34.39 -30.83
CA LYS A 859 -25.83 35.64 -30.38
C LYS A 859 -25.72 35.65 -28.85
N ALA A 860 -24.54 36.05 -28.35
CA ALA A 860 -24.32 36.24 -26.92
C ALA A 860 -25.35 37.21 -26.33
N VAL A 861 -26.02 36.82 -25.25
CA VAL A 861 -26.97 37.73 -24.59
C VAL A 861 -26.16 38.81 -23.86
N PRO A 862 -26.40 40.12 -24.12
CA PRO A 862 -25.74 41.17 -23.36
C PRO A 862 -26.13 41.04 -21.89
N LYS A 863 -25.15 40.77 -21.02
CA LYS A 863 -25.39 40.65 -19.57
C LYS A 863 -26.02 41.95 -19.08
N LYS A 864 -27.28 41.89 -18.61
CA LYS A 864 -27.78 42.89 -17.65
C LYS A 864 -26.72 43.01 -16.55
N LYS A 865 -26.23 44.22 -16.28
CA LYS A 865 -25.27 44.49 -15.22
C LYS A 865 -25.93 44.22 -13.87
N ASN A 866 -25.87 42.96 -13.42
CA ASN A 866 -25.94 42.65 -12.00
C ASN A 866 -24.77 43.40 -11.33
N GLY A 867 -24.96 43.88 -10.10
CA GLY A 867 -24.00 44.76 -9.44
C GLY A 867 -22.68 44.07 -9.11
N VAL A 868 -21.86 44.72 -8.29
CA VAL A 868 -20.54 44.21 -7.93
C VAL A 868 -20.66 42.83 -7.26
N GLY A 869 -19.91 41.86 -7.77
CA GLY A 869 -19.89 40.49 -7.24
C GLY A 869 -19.11 40.36 -5.93
N LEU A 870 -19.36 39.27 -5.19
CA LEU A 870 -18.66 38.95 -3.93
C LEU A 870 -17.15 38.85 -4.08
N VAL A 871 -16.42 39.27 -3.04
CA VAL A 871 -14.99 38.99 -2.87
C VAL A 871 -14.82 37.49 -2.56
N SER A 872 -13.88 36.82 -3.25
CA SER A 872 -13.62 35.39 -3.05
C SER A 872 -13.03 35.06 -1.67
N SER A 873 -13.39 33.91 -1.10
CA SER A 873 -12.82 33.37 0.15
C SER A 873 -11.31 33.14 0.12
N SER A 874 -10.73 33.03 -1.07
CA SER A 874 -9.28 32.87 -1.29
C SER A 874 -8.55 34.16 -1.66
N SER A 875 -9.28 35.27 -1.86
CA SER A 875 -8.66 36.52 -2.29
C SER A 875 -7.90 37.19 -1.15
N ARG A 876 -6.67 37.64 -1.44
CA ARG A 876 -5.89 38.49 -0.53
C ARG A 876 -6.19 39.98 -0.71
N THR A 877 -6.85 40.34 -1.80
CA THR A 877 -7.21 41.71 -2.19
C THR A 877 -8.71 41.82 -2.48
N GLU A 878 -9.25 43.01 -2.42
CA GLU A 878 -10.65 43.30 -2.71
C GLU A 878 -10.90 43.29 -4.23
N VAL A 879 -11.03 42.08 -4.79
CA VAL A 879 -11.33 41.86 -6.21
C VAL A 879 -12.63 41.07 -6.33
N PRO A 880 -13.67 41.62 -7.00
CA PRO A 880 -13.75 42.98 -7.55
C PRO A 880 -13.82 44.06 -6.45
N LYS A 881 -13.41 45.30 -6.78
CA LYS A 881 -13.52 46.47 -5.89
C LYS A 881 -15.00 46.76 -5.59
N GLN A 882 -15.34 46.93 -4.32
CA GLN A 882 -16.71 47.02 -3.81
C GLN A 882 -17.16 48.47 -3.64
N ASN A 883 -18.45 48.72 -3.84
CA ASN A 883 -19.07 49.99 -3.49
C ASN A 883 -19.23 50.09 -1.95
N ARG A 884 -19.04 51.29 -1.41
CA ARG A 884 -19.19 51.65 0.01
C ARG A 884 -20.04 52.92 0.13
N PRO A 885 -21.30 52.84 0.60
CA PRO A 885 -22.09 51.63 0.85
C PRO A 885 -22.37 50.83 -0.45
N PRO A 886 -22.77 49.54 -0.36
CA PRO A 886 -23.14 48.74 -1.53
C PRO A 886 -24.44 49.26 -2.16
N LYS A 887 -24.53 49.18 -3.50
CA LYS A 887 -25.74 49.52 -4.26
C LYS A 887 -26.73 48.35 -4.22
N ILE A 888 -28.03 48.63 -4.41
CA ILE A 888 -29.15 47.66 -4.31
C ILE A 888 -29.07 46.42 -5.22
N LYS A 889 -28.13 46.36 -6.16
CA LYS A 889 -27.88 45.20 -7.04
C LYS A 889 -26.54 44.51 -6.77
N ASP A 890 -25.74 45.02 -5.85
CA ASP A 890 -24.43 44.47 -5.48
C ASP A 890 -24.60 43.24 -4.59
N ALA A 891 -23.72 42.26 -4.73
CA ALA A 891 -23.83 41.02 -3.99
C ALA A 891 -23.73 41.20 -2.47
N ASN A 892 -23.00 42.21 -2.02
CA ASN A 892 -22.83 42.52 -0.60
C ASN A 892 -23.94 43.40 0.00
N TYR A 893 -24.91 43.87 -0.78
CA TYR A 893 -26.04 44.67 -0.29
C TYR A 893 -26.80 43.97 0.85
N LEU A 894 -27.15 42.69 0.64
CA LEU A 894 -27.84 41.86 1.63
C LEU A 894 -27.03 41.69 2.92
N LEU A 895 -25.73 41.42 2.81
CA LEU A 895 -24.86 41.24 3.97
C LEU A 895 -24.68 42.54 4.75
N TYR A 896 -24.50 43.67 4.05
CA TYR A 896 -24.35 44.98 4.67
C TYR A 896 -25.59 45.42 5.45
N HIS A 897 -26.78 45.30 4.86
CA HIS A 897 -28.03 45.64 5.54
C HIS A 897 -28.30 44.71 6.74
N PHE A 898 -28.05 43.40 6.63
CA PHE A 898 -28.14 42.49 7.77
C PHE A 898 -27.19 42.86 8.92
N LEU A 899 -25.95 43.27 8.60
CA LEU A 899 -25.00 43.71 9.61
C LEU A 899 -25.40 45.03 10.29
N ILE A 900 -26.08 45.94 9.58
CA ILE A 900 -26.66 47.15 10.20
C ILE A 900 -27.82 46.79 11.10
N GLU A 901 -28.76 45.96 10.62
CA GLU A 901 -29.98 45.59 11.36
C GLU A 901 -29.65 44.80 12.64
N ARG A 902 -28.76 43.81 12.55
CA ARG A 902 -28.49 42.86 13.65
C ARG A 902 -27.24 43.16 14.48
N PHE A 903 -26.28 43.92 13.94
CA PHE A 903 -25.02 44.25 14.61
C PHE A 903 -24.67 45.74 14.50
N PRO A 904 -25.57 46.69 14.84
CA PRO A 904 -25.35 48.12 14.62
C PRO A 904 -24.01 48.61 15.21
N HIS A 905 -23.73 48.26 16.47
CA HIS A 905 -22.49 48.62 17.18
C HIS A 905 -21.36 47.58 17.07
N GLY A 906 -21.48 46.62 16.15
CA GLY A 906 -20.61 45.44 16.08
C GLY A 906 -21.15 44.30 16.95
N GLY A 907 -20.31 43.29 17.22
CA GLY A 907 -20.67 42.14 18.04
C GLY A 907 -20.07 40.83 17.56
N ILE A 908 -20.67 39.72 17.97
CA ILE A 908 -20.17 38.36 17.71
C ILE A 908 -21.18 37.64 16.80
N PHE A 909 -20.80 37.40 15.54
CA PHE A 909 -21.60 36.58 14.61
C PHE A 909 -21.21 35.11 14.79
N ARG A 910 -22.17 34.26 15.17
CA ARG A 910 -21.98 32.81 15.37
C ARG A 910 -22.53 31.98 14.22
N THR A 911 -21.78 30.96 13.78
CA THR A 911 -22.18 30.08 12.66
C THR A 911 -22.76 28.72 13.10
N ALA A 912 -22.70 28.36 14.37
CA ALA A 912 -23.36 27.15 14.86
C ALA A 912 -24.88 27.36 14.90
N SER A 913 -25.67 26.31 14.66
CA SER A 913 -27.11 26.37 14.95
C SER A 913 -27.37 26.18 16.44
N ARG A 914 -28.50 26.68 16.99
CA ARG A 914 -28.91 26.38 18.38
C ARG A 914 -29.05 24.89 18.68
N GLU A 915 -29.41 24.10 17.67
CA GLU A 915 -29.44 22.64 17.70
C GLU A 915 -28.05 22.00 17.98
N LYS A 916 -26.95 22.71 17.66
CA LYS A 916 -25.56 22.26 17.85
C LYS A 916 -24.92 22.91 19.07
N ASP A 917 -25.09 24.21 19.24
CA ASP A 917 -24.72 24.93 20.47
C ASP A 917 -25.95 25.66 21.02
N PRO A 918 -26.52 25.23 22.16
CA PRO A 918 -27.59 25.97 22.83
C PRO A 918 -27.24 27.42 23.19
N THR A 919 -25.95 27.77 23.25
CA THR A 919 -25.46 29.14 23.46
C THR A 919 -25.27 29.94 22.15
N SER A 920 -25.63 29.37 20.99
CA SER A 920 -25.58 30.08 19.72
C SER A 920 -26.69 31.14 19.61
N THR A 921 -26.30 32.26 19.02
CA THR A 921 -27.17 33.37 18.59
C THR A 921 -27.87 33.09 17.25
N ASP A 922 -27.60 31.95 16.60
CA ASP A 922 -28.22 31.50 15.34
C ASP A 922 -28.02 32.46 14.14
N ASP A 923 -26.98 33.31 14.18
CA ASP A 923 -26.84 34.44 13.24
C ASP A 923 -26.69 34.03 11.78
N LEU A 924 -26.06 32.89 11.51
CA LEU A 924 -26.01 32.33 10.16
C LEU A 924 -27.40 31.94 9.64
N ARG A 925 -28.25 31.37 10.50
CA ARG A 925 -29.64 31.04 10.16
C ARG A 925 -30.44 32.33 9.95
N ALA A 926 -30.30 33.29 10.86
CA ALA A 926 -30.91 34.61 10.73
C ALA A 926 -30.49 35.35 9.44
N PHE A 927 -29.24 35.22 8.98
CA PHE A 927 -28.80 35.80 7.70
C PHE A 927 -29.38 35.07 6.49
N VAL A 928 -29.50 33.75 6.56
CA VAL A 928 -30.20 32.95 5.55
C VAL A 928 -31.67 33.35 5.47
N ASP A 929 -32.34 33.52 6.61
CA ASP A 929 -33.75 33.92 6.68
C ASP A 929 -33.96 35.38 6.27
N PHE A 930 -33.02 36.27 6.58
CA PHE A 930 -32.94 37.63 6.01
C PHE A 930 -32.87 37.58 4.49
N CYS A 931 -32.00 36.74 3.90
CA CYS A 931 -31.93 36.54 2.45
C CYS A 931 -33.21 35.91 1.87
N LYS A 932 -34.05 35.25 2.69
CA LYS A 932 -35.32 34.64 2.24
C LYS A 932 -36.47 35.63 2.16
N ARG A 933 -36.43 36.78 2.85
CA ARG A 933 -37.49 37.82 2.88
C ARG A 933 -37.99 38.20 1.48
N ASN A 934 -39.30 38.45 1.36
CA ASN A 934 -39.97 38.73 0.08
C ASN A 934 -39.42 39.97 -0.63
N GLU A 935 -39.01 41.00 0.12
CA GLU A 935 -38.37 42.22 -0.39
C GLU A 935 -37.09 41.96 -1.22
N TYR A 936 -36.39 40.84 -0.96
CA TYR A 936 -35.18 40.44 -1.67
C TYR A 936 -35.41 39.33 -2.70
N SER A 937 -36.66 38.88 -2.90
CA SER A 937 -37.02 37.81 -3.85
C SER A 937 -36.44 38.02 -5.26
N THR A 938 -36.38 39.28 -5.71
CA THR A 938 -35.85 39.71 -7.02
C THR A 938 -34.36 40.08 -7.02
N HIS A 939 -33.67 40.03 -5.87
CA HIS A 939 -32.27 40.47 -5.75
C HIS A 939 -31.32 39.52 -6.51
N PRO A 940 -30.46 40.01 -7.43
CA PRO A 940 -29.72 39.18 -8.39
C PRO A 940 -28.72 38.21 -7.76
N TYR A 941 -28.36 38.41 -6.49
CA TYR A 941 -27.44 37.55 -5.74
C TYR A 941 -28.10 36.73 -4.63
N ARG A 942 -29.44 36.79 -4.45
CA ARG A 942 -30.17 36.01 -3.42
C ARG A 942 -29.90 34.51 -3.55
N ALA A 943 -30.14 33.95 -4.74
CA ALA A 943 -29.91 32.52 -5.01
C ALA A 943 -28.44 32.10 -4.78
N LYS A 944 -27.47 33.00 -5.05
CA LYS A 944 -26.05 32.74 -4.82
C LYS A 944 -25.71 32.66 -3.33
N TRP A 945 -26.26 33.55 -2.50
CA TRP A 945 -26.08 33.48 -1.05
C TRP A 945 -26.72 32.23 -0.45
N LEU A 946 -27.96 31.93 -0.84
CA LEU A 946 -28.68 30.73 -0.38
C LEU A 946 -27.93 29.44 -0.78
N GLY A 947 -27.54 29.25 -2.05
CA GLY A 947 -26.79 28.06 -2.48
C GLY A 947 -25.41 27.87 -1.82
N MET A 948 -24.85 28.91 -1.21
CA MET A 948 -23.63 28.83 -0.41
C MET A 948 -23.89 28.55 1.08
N LEU A 949 -24.95 29.10 1.67
CA LEU A 949 -25.16 29.13 3.12
C LEU A 949 -26.35 28.28 3.62
N ASP A 950 -27.42 28.17 2.84
CA ASP A 950 -28.65 27.42 3.15
C ASP A 950 -28.49 25.93 2.77
N ARG A 951 -27.54 25.25 3.43
CA ARG A 951 -27.19 23.86 3.12
C ARG A 951 -26.55 23.14 4.33
N PRO A 952 -26.51 21.79 4.38
CA PRO A 952 -26.05 21.05 5.57
C PRO A 952 -24.61 21.35 6.03
N ARG A 953 -23.74 21.81 5.11
CA ARG A 953 -22.39 22.32 5.41
C ARG A 953 -22.19 23.71 4.76
N PRO A 954 -22.58 24.81 5.44
CA PRO A 954 -22.53 26.17 4.91
C PRO A 954 -21.11 26.63 4.55
N PHE A 955 -20.96 27.41 3.48
CA PHE A 955 -19.66 27.94 3.04
C PHE A 955 -19.23 29.20 3.81
N VAL A 956 -19.14 29.10 5.14
CA VAL A 956 -18.85 30.23 6.05
C VAL A 956 -17.54 30.98 5.74
N ALA A 957 -16.63 30.37 4.99
CA ALA A 957 -15.38 31.01 4.55
C ALA A 957 -15.59 32.24 3.66
N ILE A 958 -16.75 32.39 3.00
CA ILE A 958 -17.06 33.56 2.17
C ILE A 958 -17.42 34.81 2.99
N LEU A 959 -17.82 34.65 4.26
CA LEU A 959 -18.30 35.75 5.09
C LEU A 959 -17.16 36.71 5.46
N ALA A 960 -16.06 36.21 6.05
CA ALA A 960 -14.94 37.06 6.50
C ALA A 960 -14.45 38.11 5.49
N PRO A 961 -14.08 37.78 4.23
CA PRO A 961 -13.60 38.80 3.29
C PRO A 961 -14.68 39.79 2.86
N ASN A 962 -15.97 39.44 2.91
CA ASN A 962 -17.06 40.33 2.54
C ASN A 962 -17.56 41.21 3.71
N ILE A 963 -17.48 40.73 4.96
CA ILE A 963 -17.67 41.57 6.15
C ILE A 963 -16.54 42.63 6.22
N ARG A 964 -15.29 42.22 5.96
CA ARG A 964 -14.09 43.09 5.95
C ARG A 964 -14.12 44.27 4.98
N VAL A 965 -15.04 44.27 4.02
CA VAL A 965 -15.23 45.42 3.11
C VAL A 965 -15.79 46.62 3.85
N TYR A 966 -16.63 46.39 4.88
CA TYR A 966 -17.46 47.40 5.53
C TYR A 966 -17.20 47.57 7.02
N ARG A 967 -16.61 46.57 7.68
CA ARG A 967 -16.34 46.55 9.12
C ARG A 967 -15.08 45.76 9.42
N SER A 968 -14.33 46.14 10.44
CA SER A 968 -13.27 45.27 10.97
C SER A 968 -13.86 43.91 11.37
N CYS A 969 -13.17 42.81 11.01
CA CYS A 969 -13.70 41.46 11.21
C CYS A 969 -12.58 40.44 11.46
N HIS A 970 -12.60 39.87 12.66
CA HIS A 970 -11.67 38.85 13.13
C HIS A 970 -12.36 37.48 13.13
N LYS A 971 -11.87 36.56 12.28
CA LYS A 971 -12.36 35.19 12.22
C LYS A 971 -11.64 34.34 13.26
N ARG A 972 -12.37 33.73 14.19
CA ARG A 972 -11.89 32.68 15.10
C ARG A 972 -12.62 31.36 14.85
N ILE A 973 -11.98 30.26 15.21
CA ILE A 973 -12.58 28.92 15.15
C ILE A 973 -12.66 28.41 16.59
N THR A 974 -13.86 28.09 17.03
CA THR A 974 -14.16 27.56 18.36
C THR A 974 -14.41 26.06 18.30
N TYR A 975 -13.86 25.37 19.29
CA TYR A 975 -14.08 23.96 19.56
C TYR A 975 -14.82 23.90 20.90
N PRO A 976 -16.08 23.45 20.95
CA PRO A 976 -16.82 23.31 22.20
C PRO A 976 -16.10 22.36 23.15
N PRO A 977 -16.15 22.56 24.47
CA PRO A 977 -15.61 21.62 25.43
C PRO A 977 -16.27 20.25 25.28
N SER A 978 -15.47 19.18 25.41
CA SER A 978 -15.83 17.79 25.09
C SER A 978 -16.87 17.14 26.01
N SER A 979 -17.39 17.87 27.00
CA SER A 979 -18.37 17.39 27.98
C SER A 979 -19.83 17.54 27.54
N ARG A 980 -20.12 18.08 26.35
CA ARG A 980 -21.51 18.26 25.86
C ARG A 980 -21.97 17.07 24.99
N PRO A 981 -23.17 16.50 25.24
CA PRO A 981 -23.74 15.48 24.37
C PRO A 981 -24.13 16.11 23.02
N GLY A 982 -23.66 15.52 21.91
CA GLY A 982 -23.88 16.02 20.55
C GLY A 982 -22.71 15.80 19.57
N GLY A 983 -21.51 15.50 20.09
CA GLY A 983 -20.32 15.22 19.29
C GLY A 983 -19.55 16.47 18.84
N HIS A 984 -18.30 16.28 18.39
CA HIS A 984 -17.41 17.37 18.02
C HIS A 984 -17.87 18.10 16.73
N PHE A 985 -18.48 19.28 16.87
CA PHE A 985 -18.63 20.24 15.77
C PHE A 985 -17.62 21.38 15.91
N THR A 986 -17.07 21.83 14.77
CA THR A 986 -16.28 23.06 14.69
C THR A 986 -17.19 24.23 14.36
N GLU A 987 -17.10 25.31 15.13
CA GLU A 987 -17.80 26.55 14.85
C GLU A 987 -16.80 27.60 14.32
N THR A 988 -17.25 28.41 13.36
CA THR A 988 -16.57 29.66 13.02
C THR A 988 -17.32 30.81 13.67
N ILE A 989 -16.59 31.69 14.35
CA ILE A 989 -17.14 32.93 14.90
C ILE A 989 -16.44 34.10 14.22
N PHE A 990 -17.19 35.15 13.93
CA PHE A 990 -16.63 36.43 13.46
C PHE A 990 -16.89 37.49 14.53
N ASP A 991 -15.81 38.04 15.07
CA ASP A 991 -15.86 39.22 15.93
C ASP A 991 -15.85 40.45 15.01
N ILE A 992 -16.98 41.17 14.97
CA ILE A 992 -17.28 42.26 14.03
C ILE A 992 -17.22 43.60 14.76
N GLY A 993 -16.50 44.56 14.21
CA GLY A 993 -16.41 45.92 14.76
C GLY A 993 -17.67 46.77 14.58
N PRO A 994 -17.72 47.93 15.24
CA PRO A 994 -18.75 48.94 15.02
C PRO A 994 -18.77 49.38 13.55
N CYS A 995 -19.86 50.03 13.14
CA CYS A 995 -19.89 50.67 11.84
C CYS A 995 -18.93 51.86 11.87
N GLU A 996 -17.82 51.77 11.13
CA GLU A 996 -16.89 52.90 10.99
C GLU A 996 -17.62 54.06 10.28
N PRO A 997 -17.55 55.29 10.79
CA PRO A 997 -18.09 56.44 10.08
C PRO A 997 -17.31 56.59 8.76
N LEU A 998 -18.03 56.68 7.64
CA LEU A 998 -17.44 56.88 6.33
C LEU A 998 -16.63 58.19 6.35
N SER A 999 -15.30 58.08 6.27
CA SER A 999 -14.41 59.25 6.20
C SER A 999 -14.74 60.05 4.93
N ALA A 1000 -15.20 61.28 5.12
CA ALA A 1000 -15.59 62.18 4.05
C ALA A 1000 -14.37 62.77 3.35
N ASP A 1001 -13.68 61.96 2.54
CA ASP A 1001 -12.62 62.39 1.62
C ASP A 1001 -12.93 61.90 0.20
N GLY A 1002 -14.00 62.46 -0.35
CA GLY A 1002 -14.30 62.42 -1.78
C GLY A 1002 -14.04 63.79 -2.39
N LYS A 1003 -12.79 64.15 -2.66
CA LYS A 1003 -12.51 65.28 -3.55
C LYS A 1003 -12.94 64.91 -4.96
N THR A 1004 -14.09 65.46 -5.36
CA THR A 1004 -14.44 65.68 -6.75
C THR A 1004 -13.39 66.57 -7.40
N GLU A 1005 -12.73 66.05 -8.43
CA GLU A 1005 -12.37 66.84 -9.60
C GLU A 1005 -13.11 66.23 -10.80
N ILE A 1006 -14.10 66.98 -11.26
CA ILE A 1006 -14.73 66.82 -12.57
C ILE A 1006 -14.23 68.01 -13.39
N SER A 1007 -13.51 67.75 -14.47
CA SER A 1007 -13.25 68.72 -15.53
C SER A 1007 -13.15 67.96 -16.84
N GLU A 1008 -14.20 68.11 -17.65
CA GLU A 1008 -14.36 67.78 -19.09
C GLU A 1008 -14.11 66.32 -19.54
#